data_AF-A0A8K0HI19-F1
#
_entry.id   AF-A0A8K0HI19-F1
#
_cell.length_a   1.000
_cell.length_b   1.000
_cell.length_c   1.000
_cell.angle_alpha   90.00
_cell.angle_beta   90.00
_cell.angle_gamma   90.00
#
_symmetry.space_group_name_H-M   'P 1'
#
loop_
_entity.id
_entity.type
_entity.pdbx_description
1 polymer ?
#
loop_
_entity_poly.entity_id
_entity_poly.type
_entity_poly.pdbx_seq_one_letter_code
_entity_poly.pdbx_strand_id
1 'polypeptide(L)'
;MTSQAPSSSPSRPLRSVFLGVDVGTGSARAGLFDENGKLLGSSSSPIQIWKEADCVEQSSTDIWLAICAAVKAACSLANVSAEEVKGLGFVATCSLVAVDSDGCPVTVSWSGDSRRNIIVWMDHRAVEQAERINSYKSPVLQYCGGSLSPEMQPPKLLWVKENLKESWSMVFKWMDLSDWLSYRATGDDTRSLCTTVCKWTYLGHAHMQQHEEKESRNMEACGWDDEFWEEIGLGDLVEGHHSKIGRSVAFPGHPLGSGLTSAAAKELGLLAGIPVGTSLIDAHAGGVGVMESVPFSVSEAKVDDTEALCHRMALVCGTSTCHMAVSHRKLFIPGVWGPFWSAMVPEYWLTEGGQSATGALLDHIIENHVASPHLANRAASQNISVFQLLNKILETMMLDLKRPFLASLTGEIHVLPDFHGNRSPIADPKAKGMVSGLTLDTSEKQLALLYLATVQGIAYGTRHIVDHCNSHGHKIDTILACGGLAKNPILIQEHADIIGCPIILPRESEPVLLGAAILGAVAARKYSSLHEAMKALNAAGQIVFQLLAQIYPKLQDLQKREGEAGRKKILQYTRYASVGFAIVQAIGQVLYLRPYVNDFSTQWAISSVTLLTLGSILTTYIGERISDLKLGNGTSLLIFTSIISYLPASFGRTAAEAFQDGNYVGLATIIFSFFLLVLGIVYVQEAERKIPLNYASRYTSRSGGLQKSAYLPFKVNSSGVMPIIFSTSSLALPGTLARFTGLAALKKAAVALNPGGSFYLPTNILLIAFFNYYYTFLQLDPDDVSEQLKRQGASIPLVRPGKSTAAFLKTVLTRISVLGSAFLAVLAAGPAVVEQITHLTAFRGFAGTSVLILVGCATDTARKVQAEIISQKYKNIEFYDIDNFSP
;
A
#
# COMPACT_ATOMS: atom_id res chain seq x y z
N MET A 1 63.59 12.38 -9.46
CA MET A 1 62.16 12.52 -9.79
C MET A 1 61.48 11.21 -9.46
N THR A 2 60.93 11.11 -8.26
CA THR A 2 60.27 9.92 -7.71
C THR A 2 58.80 9.91 -8.12
N SER A 3 58.35 8.82 -8.74
CA SER A 3 56.98 8.62 -9.20
C SER A 3 56.03 8.41 -8.01
N GLN A 4 55.01 9.27 -7.87
CA GLN A 4 53.92 9.08 -6.92
C GLN A 4 52.99 7.96 -7.39
N ALA A 5 52.74 7.01 -6.48
CA ALA A 5 51.72 5.96 -6.63
C ALA A 5 50.30 6.56 -6.58
N PRO A 6 49.29 5.92 -7.20
CA PRO A 6 47.92 6.40 -7.17
C PRO A 6 47.35 6.28 -5.75
N SER A 7 46.85 7.39 -5.21
CA SER A 7 46.14 7.44 -3.94
C SER A 7 44.87 6.58 -3.99
N SER A 8 44.80 5.56 -3.14
CA SER A 8 43.59 4.79 -2.88
C SER A 8 42.45 5.71 -2.43
N SER A 9 41.31 5.63 -3.10
CA SER A 9 40.06 6.26 -2.68
C SER A 9 39.75 5.86 -1.23
N PRO A 10 39.29 6.79 -0.35
CA PRO A 10 38.92 6.43 1.01
C PRO A 10 37.81 5.37 0.98
N SER A 11 38.05 4.23 1.65
CA SER A 11 37.08 3.16 1.82
C SER A 11 35.83 3.75 2.48
N ARG A 12 34.66 3.59 1.84
CA ARG A 12 33.39 3.86 2.51
C ARG A 12 33.33 2.98 3.76
N PRO A 13 32.85 3.48 4.91
CA PRO A 13 32.61 2.65 6.07
C PRO A 13 31.70 1.47 5.66
N LEU A 14 32.14 0.24 5.96
CA LEU A 14 31.39 -0.98 5.66
C LEU A 14 30.03 -0.91 6.37
N ARG A 15 28.95 -0.98 5.60
CA ARG A 15 27.59 -0.96 6.14
C ARG A 15 27.26 -2.33 6.72
N SER A 16 26.60 -2.39 7.88
CA SER A 16 26.00 -3.64 8.34
C SER A 16 24.69 -3.89 7.61
N VAL A 17 24.54 -5.08 7.03
CA VAL A 17 23.35 -5.50 6.28
C VAL A 17 22.92 -6.88 6.78
N PHE A 18 21.61 -7.10 6.87
CA PHE A 18 21.01 -8.37 7.26
C PHE A 18 20.28 -8.99 6.08
N LEU A 19 20.47 -10.30 5.88
CA LEU A 19 19.90 -11.05 4.78
C LEU A 19 18.72 -11.88 5.30
N GLY A 20 17.54 -11.66 4.71
CA GLY A 20 16.38 -12.52 4.89
C GLY A 20 16.18 -13.41 3.67
N VAL A 21 15.89 -14.69 3.89
CA VAL A 21 15.52 -15.66 2.86
C VAL A 21 14.15 -16.24 3.19
N ASP A 22 13.25 -16.20 2.21
CA ASP A 22 11.87 -16.65 2.33
C ASP A 22 11.54 -17.66 1.22
N VAL A 23 11.17 -18.88 1.58
CA VAL A 23 10.75 -19.93 0.65
C VAL A 23 9.24 -20.12 0.73
N GLY A 24 8.54 -19.48 -0.21
CA GLY A 24 7.10 -19.65 -0.41
C GLY A 24 6.78 -20.89 -1.25
N THR A 25 5.51 -21.03 -1.65
CA THR A 25 5.04 -22.20 -2.42
C THR A 25 5.56 -22.25 -3.86
N GLY A 26 5.72 -21.10 -4.52
CA GLY A 26 6.10 -21.02 -5.94
C GLY A 26 7.48 -20.44 -6.22
N SER A 27 8.14 -19.85 -5.22
CA SER A 27 9.47 -19.29 -5.39
C SER A 27 10.24 -19.15 -4.07
N ALA A 28 11.57 -19.14 -4.19
CA ALA A 28 12.49 -18.71 -3.14
C ALA A 28 12.87 -17.24 -3.36
N ARG A 29 12.81 -16.44 -2.30
CA ARG A 29 13.08 -15.00 -2.30
C ARG A 29 14.22 -14.68 -1.35
N ALA A 30 15.01 -13.66 -1.69
CA ALA A 30 16.06 -13.12 -0.84
C ALA A 30 15.96 -11.59 -0.79
N GLY A 31 16.18 -11.00 0.38
CA GLY A 31 16.14 -9.55 0.58
C GLY A 31 17.22 -9.08 1.54
N LEU A 32 17.90 -7.98 1.20
CA LEU A 32 18.91 -7.35 2.05
C LEU A 32 18.35 -6.09 2.70
N PHE A 33 18.51 -5.98 4.01
CA PHE A 33 18.01 -4.87 4.82
C PHE A 33 19.12 -4.17 5.57
N ASP A 34 19.01 -2.85 5.72
CA ASP A 34 19.92 -2.09 6.56
C ASP A 34 19.54 -2.13 8.05
N GLU A 35 20.33 -1.45 8.89
CA GLU A 35 20.11 -1.36 10.33
C GLU A 35 18.81 -0.62 10.73
N ASN A 36 18.11 0.02 9.79
CA ASN A 36 16.80 0.65 10.02
C ASN A 36 15.65 -0.19 9.43
N GLY A 37 15.94 -1.41 8.96
CA GLY A 37 14.98 -2.31 8.34
C GLY A 37 14.55 -1.88 6.95
N LYS A 38 15.32 -1.04 6.25
CA LYS A 38 15.01 -0.62 4.88
C LYS A 38 15.50 -1.62 3.86
N LEU A 39 14.63 -2.07 2.95
CA LEU A 39 15.01 -2.96 1.86
C LEU A 39 15.98 -2.27 0.88
N LEU A 40 17.15 -2.88 0.66
CA LEU A 40 18.21 -2.40 -0.24
C LEU A 40 18.11 -3.03 -1.63
N GLY A 41 17.74 -4.30 -1.66
CA GLY A 41 17.54 -5.08 -2.88
C GLY A 41 16.94 -6.43 -2.53
N SER A 42 16.08 -6.92 -3.43
CA SER A 42 15.50 -8.26 -3.34
C SER A 42 15.50 -8.93 -4.70
N SER A 43 15.44 -10.25 -4.69
CA SER A 43 15.30 -11.08 -5.87
C SER A 43 14.45 -12.32 -5.55
N SER A 44 13.91 -12.94 -6.58
CA SER A 44 13.12 -14.17 -6.49
C SER A 44 13.58 -15.15 -7.57
N SER A 45 13.63 -16.43 -7.23
CA SER A 45 13.86 -17.53 -8.16
C SER A 45 12.70 -18.53 -8.05
N PRO A 46 12.09 -18.96 -9.17
CA PRO A 46 11.03 -19.97 -9.13
C PRO A 46 11.56 -21.29 -8.57
N ILE A 47 10.67 -22.07 -7.96
CA ILE A 47 10.94 -23.44 -7.50
C ILE A 47 9.98 -24.41 -8.18
N GLN A 48 10.46 -25.62 -8.42
CA GLN A 48 9.69 -26.69 -9.04
C GLN A 48 8.65 -27.23 -8.05
N ILE A 49 7.40 -27.31 -8.48
CA ILE A 49 6.31 -27.96 -7.76
C ILE A 49 5.69 -29.04 -8.62
N TRP A 50 5.34 -30.16 -8.00
CA TRP A 50 4.57 -31.22 -8.62
C TRP A 50 3.24 -31.38 -7.90
N LYS A 51 2.15 -31.45 -8.66
CA LYS A 51 0.79 -31.60 -8.13
C LYS A 51 0.07 -32.72 -8.86
N GLU A 52 -0.28 -33.76 -8.13
CA GLU A 52 -0.95 -34.98 -8.62
C GLU A 52 -2.09 -35.32 -7.67
N ALA A 53 -3.33 -34.99 -8.05
CA ALA A 53 -4.50 -35.07 -7.17
C ALA A 53 -4.24 -34.33 -5.83
N ASP A 54 -4.35 -35.04 -4.71
CA ASP A 54 -4.13 -34.50 -3.35
C ASP A 54 -2.66 -34.49 -2.92
N CYS A 55 -1.76 -35.07 -3.74
CA CYS A 55 -0.32 -35.08 -3.52
C CYS A 55 0.35 -33.84 -4.12
N VAL A 56 1.06 -33.09 -3.29
CA VAL A 56 1.82 -31.90 -3.66
C VAL A 56 3.26 -32.01 -3.14
N GLU A 57 4.21 -32.02 -4.05
CA GLU A 57 5.61 -32.37 -3.77
C GLU A 57 6.59 -31.31 -4.29
N GLN A 58 7.73 -31.19 -3.61
CA GLN A 58 8.83 -30.29 -3.96
C GLN A 58 10.19 -30.99 -3.80
N SER A 59 11.26 -30.30 -4.23
CA SER A 59 12.64 -30.79 -4.11
C SER A 59 13.48 -29.86 -3.25
N SER A 60 14.10 -30.41 -2.20
CA SER A 60 14.98 -29.63 -1.33
C SER A 60 16.22 -29.12 -2.06
N THR A 61 16.77 -29.92 -2.98
CA THR A 61 17.90 -29.53 -3.84
C THR A 61 17.55 -28.36 -4.76
N ASP A 62 16.38 -28.42 -5.42
CA ASP A 62 15.91 -27.34 -6.30
C ASP A 62 15.71 -26.03 -5.51
N ILE A 63 15.05 -26.11 -4.35
CA ILE A 63 14.85 -24.97 -3.45
C ILE A 63 16.19 -24.35 -3.05
N TRP A 64 17.19 -25.15 -2.65
CA TRP A 64 18.49 -24.62 -2.26
C TRP A 64 19.22 -23.92 -3.41
N LEU A 65 19.13 -24.46 -4.63
CA LEU A 65 19.69 -23.81 -5.83
C LEU A 65 18.97 -22.49 -6.14
N ALA A 66 17.64 -22.46 -6.01
CA ALA A 66 16.84 -21.26 -6.18
C ALA A 66 17.18 -20.17 -5.14
N ILE A 67 17.41 -20.55 -3.88
CA ILE A 67 17.91 -19.64 -2.84
C ILE A 67 19.28 -19.09 -3.22
N CYS A 68 20.23 -19.94 -3.64
CA CYS A 68 21.55 -19.51 -4.06
C CYS A 68 21.49 -18.49 -5.21
N ALA A 69 20.60 -18.71 -6.19
CA ALA A 69 20.38 -17.78 -7.28
C ALA A 69 19.76 -16.46 -6.79
N ALA A 70 18.74 -16.53 -5.94
CA ALA A 70 18.06 -15.35 -5.38
C ALA A 70 19.02 -14.50 -4.53
N VAL A 71 19.81 -15.11 -3.65
CA VAL A 71 20.78 -14.40 -2.78
C VAL A 71 21.84 -13.68 -3.60
N LYS A 72 22.48 -14.36 -4.55
CA LYS A 72 23.49 -13.72 -5.43
C LYS A 72 22.92 -12.56 -6.23
N ALA A 73 21.72 -12.73 -6.77
CA ALA A 73 21.03 -11.67 -7.51
C ALA A 73 20.65 -10.49 -6.59
N ALA A 74 20.16 -10.76 -5.38
CA ALA A 74 19.80 -9.72 -4.41
C ALA A 74 21.04 -8.91 -3.96
N CYS A 75 22.17 -9.57 -3.66
CA CYS A 75 23.43 -8.90 -3.31
C CYS A 75 23.92 -8.00 -4.47
N SER A 76 23.85 -8.50 -5.70
CA SER A 76 24.21 -7.74 -6.90
C SER A 76 23.31 -6.51 -7.10
N LEU A 77 21.99 -6.67 -6.97
CA LEU A 77 21.01 -5.58 -7.10
C LEU A 77 21.15 -4.53 -5.98
N ALA A 78 21.48 -4.96 -4.76
CA ALA A 78 21.72 -4.07 -3.62
C ALA A 78 23.10 -3.40 -3.65
N ASN A 79 24.02 -3.86 -4.52
CA ASN A 79 25.43 -3.48 -4.54
C ASN A 79 26.09 -3.66 -3.15
N VAL A 80 25.84 -4.82 -2.54
CA VAL A 80 26.34 -5.21 -1.22
C VAL A 80 27.38 -6.32 -1.39
N SER A 81 28.55 -6.14 -0.79
CA SER A 81 29.61 -7.15 -0.74
C SER A 81 29.33 -8.19 0.34
N ALA A 82 29.93 -9.38 0.22
CA ALA A 82 29.77 -10.45 1.21
C ALA A 82 30.25 -10.04 2.63
N GLU A 83 31.19 -9.10 2.74
CA GLU A 83 31.72 -8.57 4.01
C GLU A 83 30.72 -7.69 4.77
N GLU A 84 29.76 -7.10 4.06
CA GLU A 84 28.72 -6.23 4.64
C GLU A 84 27.57 -7.03 5.26
N VAL A 85 27.37 -8.28 4.85
CA VAL A 85 26.34 -9.16 5.40
C VAL A 85 26.77 -9.67 6.78
N LYS A 86 26.06 -9.24 7.83
CA LYS A 86 26.40 -9.54 9.23
C LYS A 86 25.57 -10.66 9.86
N GLY A 87 24.43 -11.00 9.26
CA GLY A 87 23.56 -12.06 9.75
C GLY A 87 22.55 -12.50 8.70
N LEU A 88 22.11 -13.74 8.82
CA LEU A 88 21.20 -14.41 7.90
C LEU A 88 20.07 -15.10 8.67
N GLY A 89 18.84 -15.02 8.16
CA GLY A 89 17.72 -15.84 8.66
C GLY A 89 16.96 -16.50 7.51
N PHE A 90 16.48 -17.71 7.77
CA PHE A 90 15.67 -18.49 6.84
C PHE A 90 14.25 -18.64 7.37
N VAL A 91 13.29 -18.48 6.47
CA VAL A 91 11.87 -18.72 6.72
C VAL A 91 11.28 -19.46 5.54
N ALA A 92 10.30 -20.32 5.79
CA ALA A 92 9.69 -21.14 4.74
C ALA A 92 8.27 -21.57 5.10
N THR A 93 7.54 -22.07 4.11
CA THR A 93 6.31 -22.84 4.35
C THR A 93 6.57 -24.03 5.29
N CYS A 94 5.57 -24.44 6.06
CA CYS A 94 5.63 -25.61 6.95
C CYS A 94 5.56 -26.95 6.20
N SER A 95 6.43 -27.14 5.22
CA SER A 95 6.54 -28.36 4.41
C SER A 95 7.47 -29.38 5.08
N LEU A 96 7.23 -30.68 4.88
CA LEU A 96 7.99 -31.77 5.50
C LEU A 96 9.12 -32.23 4.59
N VAL A 97 10.36 -32.21 5.06
CA VAL A 97 11.56 -32.63 4.33
C VAL A 97 12.08 -33.97 4.87
N ALA A 98 12.40 -34.89 3.94
CA ALA A 98 13.00 -36.19 4.21
C ALA A 98 14.46 -36.26 3.74
N VAL A 99 15.38 -36.61 4.63
CA VAL A 99 16.80 -36.83 4.29
C VAL A 99 17.42 -38.04 5.00
N ASP A 100 18.44 -38.61 4.38
CA ASP A 100 19.24 -39.70 4.95
C ASP A 100 20.35 -39.21 5.90
N SER A 101 21.22 -40.12 6.34
CA SER A 101 22.32 -39.82 7.28
C SER A 101 23.35 -38.85 6.72
N ASP A 102 23.53 -38.82 5.40
CA ASP A 102 24.45 -37.93 4.70
C ASP A 102 23.77 -36.59 4.33
N GLY A 103 22.49 -36.44 4.65
CA GLY A 103 21.68 -35.27 4.30
C GLY A 103 21.20 -35.27 2.85
N CYS A 104 21.28 -36.41 2.16
CA CYS A 104 20.79 -36.55 0.80
C CYS A 104 19.26 -36.73 0.77
N PRO A 105 18.56 -36.27 -0.29
CA PRO A 105 17.12 -36.40 -0.44
C PRO A 105 16.62 -37.85 -0.43
N VAL A 106 15.63 -38.17 0.40
CA VAL A 106 14.91 -39.44 0.39
C VAL A 106 13.50 -39.24 -0.16
N THR A 107 13.08 -40.06 -1.12
CA THR A 107 11.79 -39.86 -1.79
C THR A 107 10.60 -39.98 -0.83
N VAL A 108 9.64 -39.07 -0.97
CA VAL A 108 8.31 -39.11 -0.32
C VAL A 108 7.20 -39.31 -1.36
N SER A 109 7.57 -39.78 -2.55
CA SER A 109 6.70 -39.89 -3.71
C SER A 109 6.52 -41.34 -4.13
N TRP A 110 5.32 -41.68 -4.62
CA TRP A 110 5.06 -42.96 -5.29
C TRP A 110 5.91 -43.17 -6.55
N SER A 111 6.40 -42.09 -7.15
CA SER A 111 7.29 -42.15 -8.32
C SER A 111 8.64 -42.81 -8.02
N GLY A 112 9.06 -42.85 -6.74
CA GLY A 112 10.41 -43.26 -6.35
C GLY A 112 11.50 -42.25 -6.69
N ASP A 113 11.17 -41.09 -7.28
CA ASP A 113 12.15 -40.05 -7.59
C ASP A 113 12.68 -39.44 -6.28
N SER A 114 13.95 -39.66 -5.97
CA SER A 114 14.61 -39.13 -4.76
C SER A 114 14.62 -37.61 -4.70
N ARG A 115 14.50 -36.92 -5.85
CA ARG A 115 14.40 -35.46 -5.87
C ARG A 115 13.09 -34.95 -5.27
N ARG A 116 12.03 -35.76 -5.27
CA ARG A 116 10.74 -35.45 -4.63
C ARG A 116 10.77 -35.90 -3.18
N ASN A 117 11.49 -35.13 -2.35
CA ASN A 117 11.71 -35.43 -0.93
C ASN A 117 11.01 -34.46 0.03
N ILE A 118 10.12 -33.61 -0.50
CA ILE A 118 9.33 -32.67 0.30
C ILE A 118 7.85 -32.93 0.08
N ILE A 119 7.11 -33.15 1.18
CA ILE A 119 5.63 -33.08 1.19
C ILE A 119 5.25 -31.64 1.50
N VAL A 120 4.61 -30.96 0.54
CA VAL A 120 4.31 -29.52 0.65
C VAL A 120 3.23 -29.28 1.71
N TRP A 121 3.23 -28.10 2.34
CA TRP A 121 2.25 -27.73 3.38
C TRP A 121 0.79 -28.03 2.97
N MET A 122 0.39 -27.67 1.76
CA MET A 122 -0.98 -27.83 1.21
C MET A 122 -1.31 -29.24 0.68
N ASP A 123 -0.44 -30.23 0.91
CA ASP A 123 -0.70 -31.62 0.55
C ASP A 123 -1.75 -32.23 1.49
N HIS A 124 -2.78 -32.87 0.93
CA HIS A 124 -3.91 -33.45 1.68
C HIS A 124 -3.94 -34.99 1.59
N ARG A 125 -2.83 -35.65 1.22
CA ARG A 125 -2.77 -37.12 1.16
C ARG A 125 -3.06 -37.82 2.49
N ALA A 126 -2.86 -37.12 3.61
CA ALA A 126 -2.91 -37.64 4.97
C ALA A 126 -4.23 -37.39 5.71
N VAL A 127 -5.34 -37.18 4.99
CA VAL A 127 -6.67 -36.92 5.59
C VAL A 127 -7.12 -38.07 6.50
N GLU A 128 -7.01 -39.32 6.05
CA GLU A 128 -7.42 -40.50 6.85
C GLU A 128 -6.60 -40.62 8.15
N GLN A 129 -5.29 -40.37 8.06
CA GLN A 129 -4.38 -40.38 9.21
C GLN A 129 -4.73 -39.28 10.21
N ALA A 130 -5.06 -38.07 9.72
CA ALA A 130 -5.50 -36.97 10.58
C ALA A 130 -6.81 -37.31 11.31
N GLU A 131 -7.81 -37.85 10.61
CA GLU A 131 -9.07 -38.29 11.22
C GLU A 131 -8.85 -39.36 12.30
N ARG A 132 -7.97 -40.34 12.03
CA ARG A 132 -7.62 -41.37 13.00
C ARG A 132 -6.90 -40.79 14.21
N ILE A 133 -5.92 -39.91 14.02
CA ILE A 133 -5.22 -39.27 15.15
C ILE A 133 -6.20 -38.47 16.01
N ASN A 134 -7.11 -37.73 15.38
CA ASN A 134 -8.12 -36.94 16.08
C ASN A 134 -9.11 -37.79 16.89
N SER A 135 -9.28 -39.07 16.54
CA SER A 135 -10.15 -39.99 17.28
C SER A 135 -9.63 -40.37 18.67
N TYR A 136 -8.31 -40.28 18.92
CA TYR A 136 -7.69 -40.59 20.21
C TYR A 136 -7.99 -39.54 21.30
N LYS A 137 -8.35 -38.30 20.90
CA LYS A 137 -8.67 -37.20 21.84
C LYS A 137 -7.56 -36.91 22.86
N SER A 138 -6.30 -37.10 22.45
CA SER A 138 -5.13 -36.80 23.29
C SER A 138 -5.16 -35.34 23.79
N PRO A 139 -4.70 -35.07 25.03
CA PRO A 139 -4.59 -33.72 25.57
C PRO A 139 -3.76 -32.77 24.69
N VAL A 140 -2.83 -33.27 23.89
CA VAL A 140 -2.00 -32.42 23.02
C VAL A 140 -2.82 -31.75 21.92
N LEU A 141 -3.91 -32.37 21.48
CA LEU A 141 -4.79 -31.84 20.43
C LEU A 141 -5.50 -30.54 20.83
N GLN A 142 -5.59 -30.25 22.14
CA GLN A 142 -6.18 -29.00 22.64
C GLN A 142 -5.40 -27.76 22.17
N TYR A 143 -4.09 -27.90 21.90
CA TYR A 143 -3.24 -26.83 21.37
C TYR A 143 -3.43 -26.60 19.86
N CYS A 144 -4.13 -27.50 19.17
CA CYS A 144 -4.45 -27.41 17.75
C CYS A 144 -5.93 -27.03 17.55
N GLY A 145 -6.57 -26.38 18.53
CA GLY A 145 -7.99 -26.03 18.48
C GLY A 145 -8.94 -27.23 18.58
N GLY A 146 -8.44 -28.40 19.02
CA GLY A 146 -9.21 -29.64 19.21
C GLY A 146 -9.00 -30.71 18.14
N SER A 147 -8.34 -30.40 17.03
CA SER A 147 -8.08 -31.36 15.95
C SER A 147 -6.84 -30.99 15.13
N LEU A 148 -6.01 -31.99 14.79
CA LEU A 148 -4.91 -31.84 13.84
C LEU A 148 -5.43 -31.76 12.40
N SER A 149 -4.83 -30.85 11.63
CA SER A 149 -5.01 -30.73 10.19
C SER A 149 -4.18 -31.79 9.45
N PRO A 150 -4.63 -32.33 8.30
CA PRO A 150 -3.80 -33.16 7.43
C PRO A 150 -2.53 -32.46 6.92
N GLU A 151 -2.50 -31.12 6.98
CA GLU A 151 -1.35 -30.30 6.58
C GLU A 151 -0.22 -30.31 7.62
N MET A 152 -0.48 -30.73 8.85
CA MET A 152 0.54 -30.83 9.92
C MET A 152 1.41 -32.08 9.77
N GLN A 153 2.54 -32.12 10.49
CA GLN A 153 3.56 -33.14 10.24
C GLN A 153 3.20 -34.55 10.74
N PRO A 154 2.56 -34.76 11.92
CA PRO A 154 2.26 -36.11 12.39
C PRO A 154 1.37 -36.94 11.43
N PRO A 155 0.27 -36.41 10.87
CA PRO A 155 -0.49 -37.13 9.84
C PRO A 155 0.35 -37.50 8.61
N LYS A 156 1.20 -36.58 8.12
CA LYS A 156 2.09 -36.82 6.96
C LYS A 156 3.11 -37.92 7.25
N LEU A 157 3.73 -37.89 8.43
CA LEU A 157 4.68 -38.93 8.86
C LEU A 157 4.00 -40.29 8.94
N LEU A 158 2.82 -40.35 9.55
CA LEU A 158 2.04 -41.58 9.65
C LEU A 158 1.65 -42.12 8.27
N TRP A 159 1.27 -41.23 7.35
CA TRP A 159 0.99 -41.62 5.97
C TRP A 159 2.22 -42.22 5.29
N VAL A 160 3.39 -41.59 5.41
CA VAL A 160 4.64 -42.13 4.82
C VAL A 160 4.99 -43.48 5.43
N LYS A 161 4.88 -43.63 6.75
CA LYS A 161 5.16 -44.90 7.45
C LYS A 161 4.29 -46.05 6.93
N GLU A 162 3.03 -45.77 6.63
CA GLU A 162 2.07 -46.77 6.15
C GLU A 162 2.26 -47.11 4.67
N ASN A 163 2.55 -46.09 3.85
CA ASN A 163 2.50 -46.18 2.40
C ASN A 163 3.87 -46.35 1.73
N LEU A 164 4.93 -45.79 2.32
CA LEU A 164 6.29 -45.73 1.78
C LEU A 164 7.31 -46.31 2.77
N LYS A 165 7.14 -47.58 3.12
CA LYS A 165 7.94 -48.28 4.15
C LYS A 165 9.45 -48.27 3.86
N GLU A 166 9.84 -48.39 2.60
CA GLU A 166 11.24 -48.33 2.19
C GLU A 166 11.83 -46.94 2.49
N SER A 167 11.17 -45.87 2.03
CA SER A 167 11.54 -44.50 2.37
C SER A 167 11.61 -44.27 3.88
N TRP A 168 10.59 -44.72 4.63
CA TRP A 168 10.57 -44.60 6.09
C TRP A 168 11.82 -45.19 6.76
N SER A 169 12.27 -46.35 6.29
CA SER A 169 13.47 -47.00 6.81
C SER A 169 14.77 -46.27 6.45
N MET A 170 14.83 -45.62 5.29
CA MET A 170 16.00 -44.87 4.82
C MET A 170 16.12 -43.49 5.46
N VAL A 171 15.00 -42.87 5.88
CA VAL A 171 15.04 -41.53 6.45
C VAL A 171 15.74 -41.54 7.81
N PHE A 172 16.78 -40.70 7.89
CA PHE A 172 17.52 -40.44 9.11
C PHE A 172 17.00 -39.17 9.83
N LYS A 173 16.54 -38.16 9.08
CA LYS A 173 15.92 -36.96 9.65
C LYS A 173 14.67 -36.53 8.90
N TRP A 174 13.66 -36.20 9.69
CA TRP A 174 12.45 -35.50 9.30
C TRP A 174 12.56 -34.07 9.83
N MET A 175 12.35 -33.09 8.96
CA MET A 175 12.51 -31.68 9.32
C MET A 175 11.41 -30.85 8.69
N ASP A 176 10.99 -29.79 9.39
CA ASP A 176 10.26 -28.72 8.72
C ASP A 176 11.20 -28.03 7.72
N LEU A 177 10.68 -27.56 6.59
CA LEU A 177 11.49 -26.95 5.53
C LEU A 177 12.33 -25.80 6.05
N SER A 178 11.77 -24.97 6.93
CA SER A 178 12.47 -23.84 7.52
C SER A 178 13.66 -24.28 8.40
N ASP A 179 13.53 -25.37 9.16
CA ASP A 179 14.63 -25.98 9.92
C ASP A 179 15.67 -26.63 8.99
N TRP A 180 15.22 -27.32 7.94
CA TRP A 180 16.12 -27.93 6.95
C TRP A 180 17.03 -26.91 6.28
N LEU A 181 16.53 -25.71 5.99
CA LEU A 181 17.33 -24.62 5.42
C LEU A 181 18.44 -24.17 6.38
N SER A 182 18.10 -23.98 7.65
CA SER A 182 19.07 -23.61 8.68
C SER A 182 20.11 -24.72 8.93
N TYR A 183 19.68 -25.98 8.96
CA TYR A 183 20.57 -27.14 9.02
C TYR A 183 21.48 -27.24 7.79
N ARG A 184 20.95 -27.08 6.57
CA ARG A 184 21.73 -27.12 5.32
C ARG A 184 22.76 -25.99 5.24
N ALA A 185 22.48 -24.87 5.89
CA ALA A 185 23.37 -23.71 5.97
C ALA A 185 24.50 -23.88 7.00
N THR A 186 24.21 -24.50 8.16
CA THR A 186 25.08 -24.47 9.35
C THR A 186 25.64 -25.83 9.79
N GLY A 187 24.97 -26.93 9.42
CA GLY A 187 25.21 -28.27 9.95
C GLY A 187 24.67 -28.49 11.37
N ASP A 188 24.02 -27.49 11.98
CA ASP A 188 23.43 -27.58 13.32
C ASP A 188 22.02 -28.18 13.25
N ASP A 189 21.79 -29.23 14.04
CA ASP A 189 20.54 -30.01 14.06
C ASP A 189 19.49 -29.44 15.04
N THR A 190 19.71 -28.25 15.58
CA THR A 190 18.73 -27.56 16.43
C THR A 190 17.49 -27.14 15.64
N ARG A 191 16.31 -27.41 16.19
CA ARG A 191 15.00 -27.07 15.59
C ARG A 191 14.46 -25.76 16.14
N SER A 192 13.64 -25.07 15.36
CA SER A 192 12.90 -23.92 15.83
C SER A 192 11.75 -24.31 16.77
N LEU A 193 11.57 -23.57 17.86
CA LEU A 193 10.35 -23.66 18.66
C LEU A 193 9.09 -23.30 17.83
N CYS A 194 9.21 -22.44 16.82
CA CYS A 194 8.10 -22.10 15.95
C CYS A 194 7.56 -23.32 15.20
N THR A 195 8.43 -24.05 14.51
CA THR A 195 8.04 -25.20 13.69
C THR A 195 7.50 -26.31 14.55
N THR A 196 8.28 -26.72 15.55
CA THR A 196 7.98 -27.86 16.42
C THR A 196 6.68 -27.66 17.20
N VAL A 197 6.48 -26.50 17.81
CA VAL A 197 5.27 -26.22 18.61
C VAL A 197 4.04 -26.11 17.72
N CYS A 198 4.13 -25.40 16.59
CA CYS A 198 2.95 -25.12 15.77
C CYS A 198 2.51 -26.30 14.90
N LYS A 199 3.43 -27.20 14.50
CA LYS A 199 3.17 -28.21 13.44
C LYS A 199 3.60 -29.64 13.81
N TRP A 200 4.36 -29.82 14.89
CA TRP A 200 4.83 -31.12 15.37
C TRP A 200 4.29 -31.50 16.74
N THR A 201 3.35 -30.75 17.29
CA THR A 201 2.73 -31.05 18.61
C THR A 201 3.68 -30.96 19.81
N TYR A 202 4.83 -30.29 19.64
CA TYR A 202 5.80 -30.09 20.71
C TYR A 202 5.27 -29.12 21.78
N LEU A 203 5.40 -29.47 23.05
CA LEU A 203 4.93 -28.67 24.17
C LEU A 203 5.99 -27.64 24.58
N GLY A 204 6.08 -26.53 23.84
CA GLY A 204 7.10 -25.49 24.06
C GLY A 204 7.15 -24.90 25.47
N HIS A 205 6.03 -24.95 26.20
CA HIS A 205 5.93 -24.45 27.57
C HIS A 205 6.69 -25.31 28.61
N ALA A 206 7.24 -26.46 28.22
CA ALA A 206 8.25 -27.17 29.02
C ALA A 206 9.47 -26.28 29.34
N HIS A 207 9.73 -25.26 28.51
CA HIS A 207 10.82 -24.29 28.67
C HIS A 207 10.42 -22.99 29.37
N MET A 208 9.24 -22.93 30.01
CA MET A 208 8.74 -21.68 30.63
C MET A 208 9.64 -21.11 31.73
N GLN A 209 10.44 -21.94 32.40
CA GLN A 209 11.37 -21.49 33.44
C GLN A 209 12.66 -20.89 32.86
N GLN A 210 12.88 -21.01 31.55
CA GLN A 210 14.01 -20.43 30.85
C GLN A 210 13.58 -19.07 30.29
N HIS A 211 13.93 -18.02 31.03
CA HIS A 211 13.47 -16.66 30.75
C HIS A 211 14.45 -15.85 29.89
N GLU A 212 15.72 -16.24 29.74
CA GLU A 212 16.68 -15.44 28.99
C GLU A 212 16.96 -16.01 27.60
N GLU A 213 16.59 -15.28 26.53
CA GLU A 213 16.96 -15.60 25.13
C GLU A 213 18.49 -15.80 24.96
N LYS A 214 19.31 -15.17 25.82
CA LYS A 214 20.78 -15.28 25.84
C LYS A 214 21.28 -16.65 26.33
N GLU A 215 20.49 -17.35 27.13
CA GLU A 215 20.83 -18.64 27.73
C GLU A 215 20.23 -19.85 26.98
N SER A 216 19.53 -19.62 25.87
CA SER A 216 18.84 -20.67 25.11
C SER A 216 19.77 -21.64 24.34
N ARG A 217 21.04 -21.75 24.74
CA ARG A 217 22.00 -22.68 24.15
C ARG A 217 21.55 -24.11 24.46
N ASN A 218 21.16 -24.83 23.40
CA ASN A 218 20.83 -26.25 23.44
C ASN A 218 19.75 -26.57 24.48
N MET A 219 18.56 -25.95 24.36
CA MET A 219 17.41 -26.42 25.14
C MET A 219 17.13 -27.86 24.72
N GLU A 220 17.37 -28.80 25.65
CA GLU A 220 17.07 -30.21 25.42
C GLU A 220 15.59 -30.36 25.06
N ALA A 221 15.27 -31.16 24.05
CA ALA A 221 13.91 -31.25 23.52
C ALA A 221 12.94 -32.04 24.44
N CYS A 222 12.72 -31.58 25.67
CA CYS A 222 11.91 -32.25 26.68
C CYS A 222 10.39 -32.06 26.54
N GLY A 223 9.92 -31.27 25.58
CA GLY A 223 8.50 -31.01 25.31
C GLY A 223 7.84 -32.02 24.35
N TRP A 224 8.52 -33.08 23.94
CA TRP A 224 7.87 -34.18 23.20
C TRP A 224 6.99 -34.99 24.16
N ASP A 225 5.76 -35.29 23.73
CA ASP A 225 4.83 -36.14 24.48
C ASP A 225 4.95 -37.58 23.96
N ASP A 226 5.82 -38.37 24.60
CA ASP A 226 6.15 -39.73 24.15
C ASP A 226 4.92 -40.64 24.11
N GLU A 227 4.01 -40.52 25.08
CA GLU A 227 2.76 -41.29 25.13
C GLU A 227 1.90 -40.99 23.90
N PHE A 228 1.77 -39.71 23.52
CA PHE A 228 1.03 -39.34 22.31
C PHE A 228 1.66 -39.91 21.03
N TRP A 229 2.99 -39.83 20.88
CA TRP A 229 3.67 -40.33 19.68
C TRP A 229 3.61 -41.86 19.57
N GLU A 230 3.65 -42.57 20.70
CA GLU A 230 3.41 -44.01 20.76
C GLU A 230 1.95 -44.36 20.39
N GLU A 231 0.97 -43.65 20.95
CA GLU A 231 -0.47 -43.88 20.72
C GLU A 231 -0.87 -43.74 19.24
N ILE A 232 -0.32 -42.74 18.53
CA ILE A 232 -0.60 -42.53 17.11
C ILE A 232 0.16 -43.47 16.17
N GLY A 233 0.96 -44.39 16.72
CA GLY A 233 1.72 -45.37 15.95
C GLY A 233 3.04 -44.82 15.38
N LEU A 234 3.61 -43.78 15.97
CA LEU A 234 4.90 -43.17 15.60
C LEU A 234 5.97 -43.28 16.70
N GLY A 235 5.84 -44.25 17.62
CA GLY A 235 6.77 -44.45 18.73
C GLY A 235 8.23 -44.77 18.32
N ASP A 236 8.46 -45.23 17.09
CA ASP A 236 9.81 -45.43 16.53
C ASP A 236 10.57 -44.11 16.29
N LEU A 237 9.89 -42.96 16.33
CA LEU A 237 10.53 -41.64 16.34
C LEU A 237 10.94 -41.18 17.74
N VAL A 238 10.37 -41.79 18.80
CA VAL A 238 10.78 -41.59 20.19
C VAL A 238 12.06 -42.39 20.48
N GLU A 239 12.14 -43.60 19.91
CA GLU A 239 13.32 -44.47 20.00
C GLU A 239 14.60 -43.72 19.54
N GLY A 240 15.63 -43.73 20.39
CA GLY A 240 16.86 -42.97 20.13
C GLY A 240 16.80 -41.50 20.53
N HIS A 241 15.95 -41.14 21.51
CA HIS A 241 15.83 -39.77 22.05
C HIS A 241 15.50 -38.77 20.94
N HIS A 242 14.43 -39.02 20.18
CA HIS A 242 13.89 -38.08 19.19
C HIS A 242 14.89 -37.64 18.10
N SER A 243 15.94 -38.41 17.84
CA SER A 243 17.05 -38.00 16.95
C SER A 243 16.62 -37.71 15.52
N LYS A 244 15.55 -38.38 15.06
CA LYS A 244 15.01 -38.19 13.71
C LYS A 244 14.21 -36.90 13.57
N ILE A 245 13.62 -36.38 14.64
CA ILE A 245 12.71 -35.23 14.61
C ILE A 245 13.28 -33.98 15.31
N GLY A 246 14.26 -34.14 16.19
CA GLY A 246 15.02 -33.06 16.80
C GLY A 246 15.27 -33.27 18.29
N ARG A 247 16.55 -33.28 18.70
CA ARG A 247 17.00 -33.38 20.10
C ARG A 247 17.18 -32.04 20.82
N SER A 248 17.31 -30.98 20.03
CA SER A 248 17.59 -29.63 20.52
C SER A 248 16.57 -28.69 19.88
N VAL A 249 16.03 -27.77 20.68
CA VAL A 249 15.14 -26.70 20.22
C VAL A 249 15.71 -25.34 20.63
N ALA A 250 15.40 -24.29 19.89
CA ALA A 250 15.81 -22.93 20.22
C ALA A 250 14.73 -21.89 19.93
N PHE A 251 14.83 -20.74 20.63
CA PHE A 251 14.00 -19.57 20.32
C PHE A 251 14.30 -19.04 18.91
N PRO A 252 13.31 -18.44 18.22
CA PRO A 252 13.54 -17.78 16.94
C PRO A 252 14.69 -16.77 17.00
N GLY A 253 15.61 -16.84 16.04
CA GLY A 253 16.76 -15.92 15.97
C GLY A 253 17.98 -16.35 16.80
N HIS A 254 17.92 -17.45 17.56
CA HIS A 254 19.09 -17.99 18.25
C HIS A 254 20.20 -18.36 17.26
N PRO A 255 21.48 -17.98 17.49
CA PRO A 255 22.58 -18.27 16.59
C PRO A 255 22.91 -19.77 16.56
N LEU A 256 22.92 -20.34 15.35
CA LEU A 256 23.16 -21.76 15.11
C LEU A 256 24.63 -22.06 14.78
N GLY A 257 25.15 -23.13 15.39
CA GLY A 257 26.51 -23.64 15.19
C GLY A 257 27.58 -22.55 15.25
N SER A 258 28.49 -22.59 14.28
CA SER A 258 29.47 -21.52 14.04
C SER A 258 29.03 -20.57 12.91
N GLY A 259 27.74 -20.50 12.60
CA GLY A 259 27.20 -19.78 11.44
C GLY A 259 27.32 -20.57 10.12
N LEU A 260 27.36 -19.85 8.99
CA LEU A 260 27.43 -20.46 7.65
C LEU A 260 28.67 -21.36 7.49
N THR A 261 28.45 -22.61 7.06
CA THR A 261 29.54 -23.51 6.68
C THR A 261 30.28 -23.01 5.45
N SER A 262 31.55 -23.41 5.29
CA SER A 262 32.35 -23.04 4.11
C SER A 262 31.71 -23.47 2.79
N ALA A 263 31.02 -24.63 2.79
CA ALA A 263 30.30 -25.13 1.61
C ALA A 263 29.09 -24.24 1.27
N ALA A 264 28.21 -24.00 2.25
CA ALA A 264 27.03 -23.15 2.06
C ALA A 264 27.42 -21.70 1.71
N ALA A 265 28.44 -21.14 2.34
CA ALA A 265 28.95 -19.81 2.05
C ALA A 265 29.41 -19.68 0.57
N LYS A 266 30.15 -20.66 0.06
CA LYS A 266 30.58 -20.70 -1.35
C LYS A 266 29.40 -20.79 -2.31
N GLU A 267 28.39 -21.61 -1.99
CA GLU A 267 27.19 -21.77 -2.81
C GLU A 267 26.33 -20.50 -2.84
N LEU A 268 26.17 -19.82 -1.69
CA LEU A 268 25.42 -18.58 -1.55
C LEU A 268 26.18 -17.34 -2.07
N GLY A 269 27.50 -17.42 -2.20
CA GLY A 269 28.35 -16.27 -2.55
C GLY A 269 28.59 -15.32 -1.38
N LEU A 270 28.69 -15.86 -0.16
CA LEU A 270 28.85 -15.15 1.11
C LEU A 270 30.13 -15.60 1.84
N LEU A 271 30.41 -15.01 3.00
CA LEU A 271 31.52 -15.43 3.86
C LEU A 271 31.12 -16.56 4.80
N ALA A 272 32.05 -17.49 5.04
CA ALA A 272 31.90 -18.52 6.06
C ALA A 272 31.87 -17.88 7.45
N GLY A 273 31.10 -18.47 8.36
CA GLY A 273 30.97 -18.00 9.73
C GLY A 273 29.97 -16.86 9.95
N ILE A 274 29.26 -16.38 8.91
CA ILE A 274 28.16 -15.43 9.09
C ILE A 274 27.10 -16.09 10.01
N PRO A 275 26.70 -15.44 11.11
CA PRO A 275 25.67 -15.94 12.02
C PRO A 275 24.36 -16.24 11.30
N VAL A 276 23.79 -17.42 11.57
CA VAL A 276 22.49 -17.84 11.06
C VAL A 276 21.54 -18.02 12.24
N GLY A 277 20.40 -17.35 12.19
CA GLY A 277 19.37 -17.47 13.22
C GLY A 277 18.52 -18.72 13.04
N THR A 278 18.07 -19.28 14.16
CA THR A 278 17.01 -20.30 14.19
C THR A 278 15.77 -19.78 13.47
N SER A 279 15.15 -20.62 12.65
CA SER A 279 14.18 -20.25 11.62
C SER A 279 12.78 -19.93 12.16
N LEU A 280 11.90 -19.47 11.28
CA LEU A 280 10.46 -19.34 11.52
C LEU A 280 9.68 -19.90 10.33
N ILE A 281 8.42 -20.27 10.57
CA ILE A 281 7.44 -20.45 9.49
C ILE A 281 7.17 -19.08 8.84
N ASP A 282 6.98 -19.06 7.52
CA ASP A 282 6.76 -17.86 6.70
C ASP A 282 5.70 -16.90 7.26
N ALA A 283 4.53 -17.39 7.66
CA ALA A 283 3.48 -16.58 8.27
C ALA A 283 3.98 -15.92 9.56
N HIS A 284 4.67 -16.66 10.42
CA HIS A 284 5.17 -16.20 11.71
C HIS A 284 6.26 -15.13 11.53
N ALA A 285 7.12 -15.31 10.53
CA ALA A 285 8.08 -14.30 10.12
C ALA A 285 7.39 -13.03 9.60
N GLY A 286 6.28 -13.17 8.86
CA GLY A 286 5.42 -12.04 8.48
C GLY A 286 4.89 -11.27 9.69
N GLY A 287 4.53 -11.98 10.78
CA GLY A 287 4.18 -11.38 12.07
C GLY A 287 5.34 -10.62 12.69
N VAL A 288 6.50 -11.26 12.85
CA VAL A 288 7.72 -10.61 13.39
C VAL A 288 8.08 -9.34 12.60
N GLY A 289 7.97 -9.39 11.27
CA GLY A 289 8.23 -8.23 10.40
C GLY A 289 7.22 -7.09 10.49
N VAL A 290 6.13 -7.23 11.25
CA VAL A 290 5.11 -6.16 11.40
C VAL A 290 4.64 -5.88 12.83
N MET A 291 4.84 -6.76 13.81
CA MET A 291 4.25 -6.62 15.16
C MET A 291 4.56 -5.27 15.83
N GLU A 292 5.74 -4.70 15.55
CA GLU A 292 6.18 -3.37 16.02
C GLU A 292 6.06 -2.22 14.99
N SER A 293 5.36 -2.42 13.87
CA SER A 293 5.11 -1.39 12.85
C SER A 293 4.05 -0.38 13.27
N VAL A 294 4.15 0.23 14.47
CA VAL A 294 3.19 1.23 14.97
C VAL A 294 3.69 2.67 14.82
N PRO A 295 2.80 3.66 14.58
CA PRO A 295 3.18 5.07 14.53
C PRO A 295 3.61 5.60 15.90
N PHE A 296 4.59 6.51 15.92
CA PHE A 296 5.09 7.18 17.14
C PHE A 296 3.98 7.79 18.03
N SER A 297 2.87 8.26 17.44
CA SER A 297 1.75 8.85 18.18
C SER A 297 0.89 7.84 18.96
N VAL A 298 0.95 6.55 18.62
CA VAL A 298 0.26 5.47 19.37
C VAL A 298 1.16 4.91 20.47
N SER A 299 2.48 5.04 20.31
CA SER A 299 3.50 4.61 21.28
C SER A 299 3.50 5.42 22.58
N GLU A 300 2.92 6.63 22.62
CA GLU A 300 2.84 7.47 23.84
C GLU A 300 1.61 7.15 24.73
N ALA A 301 0.72 6.24 24.30
CA ALA A 301 -0.37 5.81 25.16
C ALA A 301 0.19 5.02 26.35
N LYS A 302 -0.24 5.37 27.57
CA LYS A 302 0.18 4.84 28.88
C LYS A 302 -0.10 3.33 29.11
N VAL A 303 0.03 2.49 28.10
CA VAL A 303 0.04 1.03 28.25
C VAL A 303 1.48 0.66 28.56
N ASP A 304 1.68 -0.22 29.54
CA ASP A 304 3.00 -0.80 29.78
C ASP A 304 3.54 -1.37 28.46
N ASP A 305 4.81 -1.08 28.14
CA ASP A 305 5.44 -1.38 26.84
C ASP A 305 5.43 -2.90 26.56
N THR A 306 5.15 -3.71 27.59
CA THR A 306 4.98 -5.17 27.60
C THR A 306 3.56 -5.66 27.28
N GLU A 307 2.49 -4.87 27.50
CA GLU A 307 1.12 -5.26 27.12
C GLU A 307 0.75 -4.76 25.71
N ALA A 308 1.50 -3.81 25.15
CA ALA A 308 1.17 -3.18 23.87
C ALA A 308 1.10 -4.17 22.69
N LEU A 309 1.90 -5.24 22.71
CA LEU A 309 1.85 -6.31 21.70
C LEU A 309 0.55 -7.13 21.77
N CYS A 310 -0.02 -7.31 22.96
CA CYS A 310 -1.24 -8.11 23.17
C CYS A 310 -2.51 -7.45 22.63
N HIS A 311 -2.45 -6.17 22.30
CA HIS A 311 -3.53 -5.42 21.66
C HIS A 311 -3.50 -5.49 20.13
N ARG A 312 -2.49 -6.16 19.56
CA ARG A 312 -2.23 -6.19 18.12
C ARG A 312 -2.45 -7.60 17.56
N MET A 313 -3.04 -7.66 16.37
CA MET A 313 -3.09 -8.89 15.58
C MET A 313 -2.44 -8.68 14.22
N ALA A 314 -1.47 -9.53 13.88
CA ALA A 314 -0.88 -9.55 12.55
C ALA A 314 -1.78 -10.36 11.59
N LEU A 315 -2.06 -9.76 10.44
CA LEU A 315 -2.84 -10.34 9.35
C LEU A 315 -1.91 -10.58 8.16
N VAL A 316 -1.47 -11.82 7.98
CA VAL A 316 -0.53 -12.18 6.92
C VAL A 316 -1.31 -12.69 5.71
N CYS A 317 -1.56 -11.79 4.75
CA CYS A 317 -2.48 -12.02 3.65
C CYS A 317 -1.79 -12.56 2.39
N GLY A 318 -2.18 -13.76 1.95
CA GLY A 318 -1.69 -14.41 0.75
C GLY A 318 -2.80 -15.18 0.02
N THR A 319 -2.49 -16.37 -0.50
CA THR A 319 -3.50 -17.30 -1.03
C THR A 319 -4.53 -17.68 0.04
N SER A 320 -4.04 -17.89 1.26
CA SER A 320 -4.76 -17.95 2.52
C SER A 320 -4.35 -16.77 3.41
N THR A 321 -5.04 -16.54 4.53
CA THR A 321 -4.67 -15.50 5.49
C THR A 321 -4.48 -16.12 6.88
N CYS A 322 -3.37 -15.81 7.53
CA CYS A 322 -3.11 -16.17 8.93
C CYS A 322 -3.34 -14.97 9.86
N HIS A 323 -3.94 -15.23 11.01
CA HIS A 323 -4.31 -14.25 12.04
C HIS A 323 -3.54 -14.56 13.31
N MET A 324 -2.55 -13.74 13.65
CA MET A 324 -1.64 -14.03 14.76
C MET A 324 -1.74 -12.97 15.84
N ALA A 325 -2.04 -13.41 17.06
CA ALA A 325 -2.06 -12.56 18.25
C ALA A 325 -1.26 -13.20 19.37
N VAL A 326 -0.69 -12.38 20.25
CA VAL A 326 0.16 -12.85 21.36
C VAL A 326 -0.44 -12.46 22.71
N SER A 327 -0.24 -13.30 23.72
CA SER A 327 -0.71 -13.06 25.09
C SER A 327 0.31 -13.55 26.11
N HIS A 328 0.40 -12.86 27.25
CA HIS A 328 1.12 -13.35 28.43
C HIS A 328 0.40 -14.52 29.10
N ARG A 329 -0.91 -14.65 28.86
CA ARG A 329 -1.75 -15.71 29.44
C ARG A 329 -1.94 -16.84 28.45
N LYS A 330 -2.02 -18.06 28.99
CA LYS A 330 -2.40 -19.25 28.25
C LYS A 330 -3.91 -19.18 27.94
N LEU A 331 -4.26 -18.90 26.68
CA LEU A 331 -5.64 -18.78 26.22
C LEU A 331 -6.00 -19.93 25.27
N PHE A 332 -6.85 -20.85 25.70
CA PHE A 332 -7.43 -21.87 24.82
C PHE A 332 -8.69 -21.32 24.17
N ILE A 333 -8.71 -21.34 22.83
CA ILE A 333 -9.77 -20.73 22.03
C ILE A 333 -10.29 -21.80 21.07
N PRO A 334 -11.54 -22.27 21.21
CA PRO A 334 -12.10 -23.30 20.33
C PRO A 334 -11.99 -22.91 18.86
N GLY A 335 -11.52 -23.84 18.02
CA GLY A 335 -11.37 -23.64 16.57
C GLY A 335 -10.28 -22.65 16.13
N VAL A 336 -9.39 -22.27 17.05
CA VAL A 336 -8.20 -21.45 16.77
C VAL A 336 -6.98 -22.20 17.27
N TRP A 337 -5.88 -22.21 16.51
CA TRP A 337 -4.67 -22.91 16.92
C TRP A 337 -3.91 -22.12 17.99
N GLY A 338 -3.15 -22.84 18.81
CA GLY A 338 -2.52 -22.32 20.01
C GLY A 338 -3.32 -22.66 21.27
N PRO A 339 -2.87 -22.18 22.44
CA PRO A 339 -1.79 -21.22 22.64
C PRO A 339 -0.41 -21.86 22.51
N PHE A 340 0.46 -21.33 21.66
CA PHE A 340 1.80 -21.83 21.40
C PHE A 340 2.86 -20.98 22.12
N TRP A 341 3.53 -21.54 23.12
CA TRP A 341 4.54 -20.80 23.90
C TRP A 341 5.78 -20.48 23.06
N SER A 342 6.18 -19.21 23.03
CA SER A 342 7.39 -18.70 22.38
C SER A 342 7.56 -19.08 20.90
N ALA A 343 6.45 -19.34 20.21
CA ALA A 343 6.47 -19.81 18.82
C ALA A 343 6.66 -18.69 17.78
N MET A 344 6.50 -17.42 18.16
CA MET A 344 6.72 -16.27 17.27
C MET A 344 7.51 -15.17 17.99
N VAL A 345 7.00 -14.68 19.11
CA VAL A 345 7.70 -13.75 19.99
C VAL A 345 8.07 -14.52 21.26
N PRO A 346 9.36 -14.60 21.63
CA PRO A 346 9.80 -15.26 22.86
C PRO A 346 9.07 -14.71 24.09
N GLU A 347 8.76 -15.59 25.05
CA GLU A 347 8.02 -15.31 26.30
C GLU A 347 6.52 -14.99 26.13
N TYR A 348 5.96 -15.11 24.92
CA TYR A 348 4.52 -14.96 24.69
C TYR A 348 3.87 -16.27 24.24
N TRP A 349 2.59 -16.43 24.58
CA TRP A 349 1.72 -17.41 23.97
C TRP A 349 1.15 -16.86 22.66
N LEU A 350 1.39 -17.56 21.56
CA LEU A 350 0.85 -17.28 20.25
C LEU A 350 -0.52 -17.96 20.06
N THR A 351 -1.48 -17.21 19.56
CA THR A 351 -2.74 -17.69 18.99
C THR A 351 -2.69 -17.53 17.48
N GLU A 352 -2.97 -18.61 16.74
CA GLU A 352 -2.91 -18.67 15.27
C GLU A 352 -4.27 -19.05 14.69
N GLY A 353 -5.08 -18.04 14.33
CA GLY A 353 -6.26 -18.21 13.50
C GLY A 353 -5.90 -18.27 12.02
N GLY A 354 -6.84 -18.71 11.19
CA GLY A 354 -6.65 -18.62 9.75
C GLY A 354 -7.92 -18.76 8.92
N GLN A 355 -7.85 -18.23 7.71
CA GLN A 355 -8.82 -18.42 6.64
C GLN A 355 -8.15 -19.18 5.50
N SER A 356 -8.64 -20.39 5.21
CA SER A 356 -8.01 -21.33 4.27
C SER A 356 -7.93 -20.82 2.83
N ALA A 357 -8.88 -19.97 2.41
CA ALA A 357 -8.90 -19.37 1.09
C ALA A 357 -9.30 -17.89 1.20
N THR A 358 -8.39 -16.99 0.84
CA THR A 358 -8.65 -15.55 0.76
C THR A 358 -8.26 -15.03 -0.62
N GLY A 359 -6.98 -15.02 -0.94
CA GLY A 359 -6.49 -14.67 -2.28
C GLY A 359 -6.94 -15.69 -3.31
N ALA A 360 -6.80 -16.98 -2.97
CA ALA A 360 -7.28 -18.07 -3.82
C ALA A 360 -8.80 -18.02 -4.05
N LEU A 361 -9.57 -17.53 -3.08
CA LEU A 361 -11.02 -17.34 -3.25
C LEU A 361 -11.32 -16.17 -4.20
N LEU A 362 -10.60 -15.06 -4.08
CA LEU A 362 -10.76 -13.93 -5.01
C LEU A 362 -10.38 -14.32 -6.44
N ASP A 363 -9.25 -15.01 -6.60
CA ASP A 363 -8.82 -15.53 -7.90
C ASP A 363 -9.87 -16.50 -8.45
N HIS A 364 -10.36 -17.45 -7.64
CA HIS A 364 -11.41 -18.39 -8.04
C HIS A 364 -12.69 -17.69 -8.53
N ILE A 365 -13.17 -16.67 -7.81
CA ILE A 365 -14.36 -15.90 -8.21
C ILE A 365 -14.12 -15.14 -9.52
N ILE A 366 -12.92 -14.59 -9.70
CA ILE A 366 -12.57 -13.83 -10.90
C ILE A 366 -12.40 -14.76 -12.10
N GLU A 367 -11.64 -15.85 -11.96
CA GLU A 367 -11.30 -16.76 -13.05
C GLU A 367 -12.49 -17.56 -13.56
N ASN A 368 -13.44 -17.93 -12.68
CA ASN A 368 -14.61 -18.71 -13.07
C ASN A 368 -15.78 -17.87 -13.63
N HIS A 369 -15.64 -16.55 -13.68
CA HIS A 369 -16.67 -15.69 -14.25
C HIS A 369 -16.49 -15.51 -15.77
N VAL A 370 -17.59 -15.52 -16.55
CA VAL A 370 -17.53 -15.45 -18.03
C VAL A 370 -16.87 -14.16 -18.55
N ALA A 371 -16.96 -13.06 -17.79
CA ALA A 371 -16.30 -11.79 -18.14
C ALA A 371 -14.77 -11.79 -17.93
N SER A 372 -14.20 -12.83 -17.30
CA SER A 372 -12.79 -12.87 -16.90
C SER A 372 -11.80 -12.68 -18.06
N PRO A 373 -11.91 -13.40 -19.20
CA PRO A 373 -10.95 -13.24 -20.30
C PRO A 373 -10.97 -11.83 -20.89
N HIS A 374 -12.16 -11.23 -21.00
CA HIS A 374 -12.31 -9.87 -21.49
C HIS A 374 -11.72 -8.84 -20.52
N LEU A 375 -12.01 -8.99 -19.23
CA LEU A 375 -11.47 -8.14 -18.16
C LEU A 375 -9.93 -8.23 -18.09
N ALA A 376 -9.37 -9.44 -18.21
CA ALA A 376 -7.92 -9.67 -18.24
C ALA A 376 -7.26 -8.98 -19.44
N ASN A 377 -7.85 -9.08 -20.63
CA ASN A 377 -7.37 -8.39 -21.82
C ASN A 377 -7.41 -6.86 -21.64
N ARG A 378 -8.48 -6.33 -21.04
CA ARG A 378 -8.59 -4.89 -20.75
C ARG A 378 -7.57 -4.42 -19.71
N ALA A 379 -7.39 -5.18 -18.63
CA ALA A 379 -6.39 -4.90 -17.62
C ALA A 379 -4.96 -4.89 -18.23
N ALA A 380 -4.65 -5.89 -19.07
CA ALA A 380 -3.39 -5.96 -19.81
C ALA A 380 -3.21 -4.76 -20.76
N SER A 381 -4.26 -4.38 -21.50
CA SER A 381 -4.21 -3.22 -22.42
C SER A 381 -3.93 -1.89 -21.71
N GLN A 382 -4.34 -1.77 -20.45
CA GLN A 382 -4.12 -0.60 -19.60
C GLN A 382 -2.88 -0.71 -18.69
N ASN A 383 -2.18 -1.85 -18.76
CA ASN A 383 -1.02 -2.18 -17.91
C ASN A 383 -1.30 -2.03 -16.40
N ILE A 384 -2.48 -2.50 -15.97
CA ILE A 384 -2.93 -2.53 -14.57
C ILE A 384 -3.31 -3.96 -14.17
N SER A 385 -3.36 -4.24 -12.87
CA SER A 385 -3.84 -5.55 -12.40
C SER A 385 -5.36 -5.68 -12.56
N VAL A 386 -5.84 -6.92 -12.65
CA VAL A 386 -7.28 -7.21 -12.70
C VAL A 386 -8.00 -6.63 -11.48
N PHE A 387 -7.41 -6.76 -10.28
CA PHE A 387 -7.92 -6.14 -9.06
C PHE A 387 -8.04 -4.62 -9.17
N GLN A 388 -7.05 -3.93 -9.74
CA GLN A 388 -7.12 -2.48 -9.95
C GLN A 388 -8.23 -2.09 -10.93
N LEU A 389 -8.46 -2.88 -11.97
CA LEU A 389 -9.56 -2.65 -12.90
C LEU A 389 -10.92 -2.87 -12.24
N LEU A 390 -11.10 -3.96 -11.48
CA LEU A 390 -12.31 -4.22 -10.72
C LEU A 390 -12.60 -3.11 -9.70
N ASN A 391 -11.59 -2.64 -8.99
CA ASN A 391 -11.71 -1.54 -8.04
C ASN A 391 -12.19 -0.25 -8.75
N LYS A 392 -11.64 0.07 -9.94
CA LYS A 392 -12.11 1.21 -10.74
C LYS A 392 -13.56 1.04 -11.22
N ILE A 393 -13.96 -0.18 -11.61
CA ILE A 393 -15.34 -0.48 -12.00
C ILE A 393 -16.28 -0.25 -10.82
N LEU A 394 -15.94 -0.74 -9.63
CA LEU A 394 -16.71 -0.52 -8.39
C LEU A 394 -16.86 0.96 -8.06
N GLU A 395 -15.77 1.73 -8.10
CA GLU A 395 -15.81 3.18 -7.87
C GLU A 395 -16.72 3.89 -8.88
N THR A 396 -16.66 3.48 -10.15
CA THR A 396 -17.52 4.01 -11.21
C THR A 396 -18.99 3.66 -10.96
N MET A 397 -19.27 2.40 -10.59
CA MET A 397 -20.62 1.93 -10.28
C MET A 397 -21.23 2.66 -9.07
N MET A 398 -20.43 2.89 -8.02
CA MET A 398 -20.86 3.66 -6.85
C MET A 398 -21.35 5.05 -7.24
N LEU A 399 -20.59 5.75 -8.09
CA LEU A 399 -20.92 7.09 -8.58
C LEU A 399 -22.15 7.06 -9.50
N ASP A 400 -22.23 6.11 -10.42
CA ASP A 400 -23.33 5.99 -11.39
C ASP A 400 -24.65 5.66 -10.72
N LEU A 401 -24.63 4.74 -9.74
CA LEU A 401 -25.80 4.33 -8.95
C LEU A 401 -26.08 5.29 -7.77
N LYS A 402 -25.29 6.36 -7.61
CA LYS A 402 -25.39 7.35 -6.52
C LYS A 402 -25.43 6.70 -5.13
N ARG A 403 -24.65 5.64 -4.96
CA ARG A 403 -24.52 4.93 -3.68
C ARG A 403 -23.68 5.78 -2.72
N PRO A 404 -24.03 5.83 -1.42
CA PRO A 404 -23.40 6.73 -0.45
C PRO A 404 -22.02 6.28 0.02
N PHE A 405 -21.65 5.03 -0.25
CA PHE A 405 -20.33 4.44 -0.06
C PHE A 405 -20.16 3.10 -0.79
N LEU A 406 -18.91 2.71 -1.03
CA LEU A 406 -18.57 1.57 -1.90
C LEU A 406 -19.18 0.27 -1.37
N ALA A 407 -19.07 0.01 -0.08
CA ALA A 407 -19.66 -1.17 0.57
C ALA A 407 -21.19 -1.29 0.42
N SER A 408 -21.92 -0.21 0.10
CA SER A 408 -23.38 -0.28 -0.09
C SER A 408 -23.79 -0.83 -1.46
N LEU A 409 -22.84 -1.05 -2.38
CA LEU A 409 -23.09 -1.67 -3.68
C LEU A 409 -23.57 -3.12 -3.56
N THR A 410 -23.17 -3.82 -2.50
CA THR A 410 -23.42 -5.24 -2.26
C THR A 410 -24.58 -5.50 -1.29
N GLY A 411 -25.47 -4.52 -1.08
CA GLY A 411 -26.59 -4.65 -0.13
C GLY A 411 -27.55 -5.81 -0.42
N GLU A 412 -27.56 -6.35 -1.64
CA GLU A 412 -28.40 -7.48 -2.05
C GLU A 412 -27.60 -8.74 -2.39
N ILE A 413 -26.27 -8.70 -2.36
CA ILE A 413 -25.39 -9.82 -2.70
C ILE A 413 -24.44 -10.14 -1.54
N HIS A 414 -24.45 -11.39 -1.11
CA HIS A 414 -23.69 -11.83 0.06
C HIS A 414 -22.91 -13.11 -0.25
N VAL A 415 -21.68 -13.17 0.23
CA VAL A 415 -20.78 -14.32 0.06
C VAL A 415 -20.37 -14.84 1.43
N LEU A 416 -20.68 -16.11 1.70
CA LEU A 416 -20.06 -16.89 2.77
C LEU A 416 -18.75 -17.47 2.21
N PRO A 417 -17.57 -17.11 2.75
CA PRO A 417 -16.29 -17.38 2.08
C PRO A 417 -15.75 -18.81 2.27
N ASP A 418 -16.49 -19.71 2.93
CA ASP A 418 -16.01 -21.06 3.31
C ASP A 418 -15.97 -22.06 2.12
N PHE A 419 -15.51 -21.62 0.95
CA PHE A 419 -15.39 -22.44 -0.27
C PHE A 419 -14.42 -23.62 -0.11
N HIS A 420 -13.48 -23.50 0.83
CA HIS A 420 -12.49 -24.53 1.16
C HIS A 420 -12.57 -24.90 2.65
N GLY A 421 -13.79 -24.98 3.19
CA GLY A 421 -14.04 -25.18 4.62
C GLY A 421 -13.75 -23.92 5.44
N ASN A 422 -14.09 -23.99 6.73
CA ASN A 422 -13.79 -22.95 7.71
C ASN A 422 -12.71 -23.46 8.68
N ARG A 423 -11.51 -22.89 8.62
CA ARG A 423 -10.44 -23.20 9.58
C ARG A 423 -10.72 -22.56 10.95
N SER A 424 -10.99 -21.26 10.98
CA SER A 424 -11.26 -20.53 12.21
C SER A 424 -12.43 -19.56 12.06
N PRO A 425 -13.25 -19.37 13.11
CA PRO A 425 -13.22 -20.07 14.39
C PRO A 425 -14.11 -21.34 14.44
N ILE A 426 -14.78 -21.72 13.34
CA ILE A 426 -15.74 -22.84 13.34
C ILE A 426 -15.02 -24.19 13.35
N ALA A 427 -13.83 -24.26 12.73
CA ALA A 427 -13.05 -25.50 12.57
C ALA A 427 -13.85 -26.64 11.93
N ASP A 428 -14.55 -26.31 10.85
CA ASP A 428 -15.28 -27.28 10.02
C ASP A 428 -14.70 -27.32 8.60
N PRO A 429 -13.86 -28.32 8.27
CA PRO A 429 -13.31 -28.47 6.92
C PRO A 429 -14.37 -28.86 5.88
N LYS A 430 -15.56 -29.31 6.31
CA LYS A 430 -16.66 -29.71 5.41
C LYS A 430 -17.58 -28.54 5.07
N ALA A 431 -17.45 -27.39 5.76
CA ALA A 431 -18.18 -26.18 5.45
C ALA A 431 -18.05 -25.79 3.96
N LYS A 432 -19.11 -25.21 3.42
CA LYS A 432 -19.20 -24.85 2.00
C LYS A 432 -19.54 -23.38 1.86
N GLY A 433 -18.94 -22.77 0.83
CA GLY A 433 -19.24 -21.41 0.45
C GLY A 433 -20.66 -21.26 -0.07
N MET A 434 -21.21 -20.06 0.06
CA MET A 434 -22.53 -19.71 -0.45
C MET A 434 -22.46 -18.33 -1.10
N VAL A 435 -23.14 -18.17 -2.23
CA VAL A 435 -23.39 -16.88 -2.84
C VAL A 435 -24.90 -16.67 -2.90
N SER A 436 -25.39 -15.61 -2.28
CA SER A 436 -26.80 -15.20 -2.30
C SER A 436 -26.95 -13.88 -3.05
N GLY A 437 -28.10 -13.67 -3.70
CA GLY A 437 -28.36 -12.44 -4.47
C GLY A 437 -27.93 -12.50 -5.94
N LEU A 438 -27.81 -13.71 -6.51
CA LEU A 438 -27.45 -13.88 -7.92
C LEU A 438 -28.57 -13.41 -8.85
N THR A 439 -28.17 -12.75 -9.94
CA THR A 439 -29.04 -12.36 -11.06
C THR A 439 -28.55 -13.06 -12.34
N LEU A 440 -29.30 -12.90 -13.44
CA LEU A 440 -28.87 -13.38 -14.76
C LEU A 440 -27.84 -12.45 -15.45
N ASP A 441 -27.36 -11.40 -14.77
CA ASP A 441 -26.35 -10.49 -15.31
C ASP A 441 -24.97 -11.16 -15.30
N THR A 442 -24.33 -11.21 -16.46
CA THR A 442 -22.99 -11.80 -16.65
C THR A 442 -21.95 -10.76 -17.07
N SER A 443 -22.24 -9.47 -16.86
CA SER A 443 -21.36 -8.37 -17.22
C SER A 443 -20.16 -8.23 -16.27
N GLU A 444 -19.17 -7.43 -16.67
CA GLU A 444 -18.06 -7.06 -15.78
C GLU A 444 -18.52 -6.34 -14.51
N LYS A 445 -19.66 -5.65 -14.56
CA LYS A 445 -20.24 -4.95 -13.41
C LYS A 445 -20.73 -5.95 -12.37
N GLN A 446 -21.40 -7.01 -12.81
CA GLN A 446 -21.81 -8.08 -11.92
C GLN A 446 -20.58 -8.76 -11.29
N LEU A 447 -19.53 -9.03 -12.09
CA LEU A 447 -18.28 -9.60 -11.57
C LEU A 447 -17.65 -8.69 -10.51
N ALA A 448 -17.64 -7.38 -10.76
CA ALA A 448 -17.14 -6.41 -9.79
C ALA A 448 -17.93 -6.45 -8.47
N LEU A 449 -19.26 -6.56 -8.51
CA LEU A 449 -20.11 -6.72 -7.32
C LEU A 449 -19.83 -8.03 -6.58
N LEU A 450 -19.73 -9.15 -7.31
CA LEU A 450 -19.42 -10.45 -6.71
C LEU A 450 -18.03 -10.45 -6.07
N TYR A 451 -17.04 -9.84 -6.72
CA TYR A 451 -15.71 -9.62 -6.17
C TYR A 451 -15.76 -8.78 -4.88
N LEU A 452 -16.49 -7.66 -4.86
CA LEU A 452 -16.65 -6.84 -3.64
C LEU A 452 -17.34 -7.62 -2.51
N ALA A 453 -18.41 -8.36 -2.83
CA ALA A 453 -19.12 -9.18 -1.85
C ALA A 453 -18.21 -10.29 -1.28
N THR A 454 -17.30 -10.82 -2.11
CA THR A 454 -16.27 -11.79 -1.69
C THR A 454 -15.24 -11.14 -0.77
N VAL A 455 -14.76 -9.93 -1.11
CA VAL A 455 -13.86 -9.15 -0.24
C VAL A 455 -14.50 -8.91 1.13
N GLN A 456 -15.78 -8.55 1.16
CA GLN A 456 -16.54 -8.35 2.39
C GLN A 456 -16.76 -9.67 3.14
N GLY A 457 -17.07 -10.77 2.44
CA GLY A 457 -17.18 -12.10 3.04
C GLY A 457 -15.90 -12.51 3.78
N ILE A 458 -14.74 -12.30 3.15
CA ILE A 458 -13.42 -12.54 3.76
C ILE A 458 -13.23 -11.64 5.00
N ALA A 459 -13.57 -10.35 4.90
CA ALA A 459 -13.48 -9.41 6.01
C ALA A 459 -14.42 -9.77 7.19
N TYR A 460 -15.64 -10.22 6.93
CA TYR A 460 -16.56 -10.73 7.96
C TYR A 460 -15.99 -11.98 8.65
N GLY A 461 -15.35 -12.88 7.89
CA GLY A 461 -14.63 -14.02 8.46
C GLY A 461 -13.48 -13.57 9.37
N THR A 462 -12.71 -12.55 8.97
CA THR A 462 -11.67 -11.96 9.84
C THR A 462 -12.28 -11.35 11.10
N ARG A 463 -13.37 -10.58 10.99
CA ARG A 463 -14.08 -10.02 12.14
C ARG A 463 -14.53 -11.12 13.11
N HIS A 464 -15.10 -12.21 12.58
CA HIS A 464 -15.52 -13.35 13.41
C HIS A 464 -14.34 -13.93 14.19
N ILE A 465 -13.17 -14.07 13.59
CA ILE A 465 -11.94 -14.52 14.28
C ILE A 465 -11.53 -13.52 15.37
N VAL A 466 -11.49 -12.22 15.07
CA VAL A 466 -11.09 -11.17 16.03
C VAL A 466 -12.05 -11.12 17.23
N ASP A 467 -13.36 -11.08 16.98
CA ASP A 467 -14.40 -11.04 18.01
C ASP A 467 -14.35 -12.31 18.87
N HIS A 468 -14.16 -13.48 18.24
CA HIS A 468 -14.01 -14.76 18.95
C HIS A 468 -12.77 -14.77 19.84
N CYS A 469 -11.61 -14.33 19.33
CA CYS A 469 -10.39 -14.21 20.12
C CYS A 469 -10.55 -13.25 21.32
N ASN A 470 -11.18 -12.09 21.10
CA ASN A 470 -11.42 -11.10 22.14
C ASN A 470 -12.38 -11.61 23.22
N SER A 471 -13.43 -12.34 22.83
CA SER A 471 -14.36 -12.96 23.78
C SER A 471 -13.70 -14.04 24.66
N HIS A 472 -12.55 -14.58 24.25
CA HIS A 472 -11.76 -15.58 24.98
C HIS A 472 -10.50 -15.00 25.64
N GLY A 473 -10.41 -13.67 25.79
CA GLY A 473 -9.41 -13.02 26.65
C GLY A 473 -8.31 -12.23 25.95
N HIS A 474 -8.26 -12.24 24.62
CA HIS A 474 -7.45 -11.25 23.88
C HIS A 474 -8.07 -9.85 23.98
N LYS A 475 -7.29 -8.82 23.66
CA LYS A 475 -7.72 -7.40 23.67
C LYS A 475 -7.36 -6.71 22.35
N ILE A 476 -7.54 -7.41 21.24
CA ILE A 476 -7.16 -6.94 19.91
C ILE A 476 -8.00 -5.72 19.56
N ASP A 477 -7.32 -4.58 19.40
CA ASP A 477 -7.91 -3.33 18.94
C ASP A 477 -7.21 -2.78 17.69
N THR A 478 -6.09 -3.37 17.28
CA THR A 478 -5.26 -2.91 16.16
C THR A 478 -4.84 -4.09 15.28
N ILE A 479 -5.01 -3.96 13.97
CA ILE A 479 -4.60 -4.98 12.99
C ILE A 479 -3.38 -4.49 12.22
N LEU A 480 -2.40 -5.37 12.02
CA LEU A 480 -1.19 -5.12 11.25
C LEU A 480 -1.24 -6.01 10.01
N ALA A 481 -1.60 -5.44 8.85
CA ALA A 481 -1.79 -6.23 7.64
C ALA A 481 -0.56 -6.23 6.74
N CYS A 482 -0.21 -7.41 6.23
CA CYS A 482 0.90 -7.57 5.31
C CYS A 482 0.63 -8.63 4.22
N GLY A 483 1.57 -8.79 3.31
CA GLY A 483 1.48 -9.73 2.19
C GLY A 483 0.86 -9.14 0.92
N GLY A 484 0.68 -9.99 -0.08
CA GLY A 484 0.32 -9.55 -1.44
C GLY A 484 -1.04 -8.87 -1.52
N LEU A 485 -2.05 -9.42 -0.83
CA LEU A 485 -3.40 -8.87 -0.81
C LEU A 485 -3.50 -7.54 -0.05
N ALA A 486 -2.60 -7.28 0.90
CA ALA A 486 -2.58 -6.01 1.63
C ALA A 486 -2.26 -4.81 0.73
N LYS A 487 -1.79 -5.04 -0.49
CA LYS A 487 -1.59 -4.01 -1.53
C LYS A 487 -2.90 -3.55 -2.18
N ASN A 488 -4.03 -4.25 -1.93
CA ASN A 488 -5.34 -3.91 -2.47
C ASN A 488 -6.08 -2.94 -1.52
N PRO A 489 -6.29 -1.68 -1.93
CA PRO A 489 -6.83 -0.65 -1.05
C PRO A 489 -8.29 -0.90 -0.66
N ILE A 490 -9.11 -1.46 -1.56
CA ILE A 490 -10.51 -1.79 -1.24
C ILE A 490 -10.54 -2.92 -0.21
N LEU A 491 -9.72 -3.96 -0.40
CA LEU A 491 -9.67 -5.07 0.55
C LEU A 491 -9.31 -4.58 1.96
N ILE A 492 -8.26 -3.77 2.09
CA ILE A 492 -7.84 -3.23 3.40
C ILE A 492 -8.89 -2.29 4.00
N GLN A 493 -9.53 -1.43 3.19
CA GLN A 493 -10.56 -0.53 3.69
C GLN A 493 -11.80 -1.29 4.18
N GLU A 494 -12.30 -2.27 3.41
CA GLU A 494 -13.46 -3.07 3.81
C GLU A 494 -13.15 -3.90 5.06
N HIS A 495 -11.92 -4.41 5.22
CA HIS A 495 -11.50 -5.06 6.47
C HIS A 495 -11.55 -4.07 7.64
N ALA A 496 -11.00 -2.87 7.50
CA ALA A 496 -11.00 -1.86 8.55
C ALA A 496 -12.44 -1.48 8.96
N ASP A 497 -13.30 -1.25 7.98
CA ASP A 497 -14.69 -0.84 8.17
C ASP A 497 -15.53 -1.96 8.83
N ILE A 498 -15.34 -3.21 8.41
CA ILE A 498 -16.10 -4.36 8.93
C ILE A 498 -15.62 -4.77 10.32
N ILE A 499 -14.31 -4.86 10.55
CA ILE A 499 -13.75 -5.26 11.85
C ILE A 499 -13.97 -4.14 12.88
N GLY A 500 -13.93 -2.88 12.46
CA GLY A 500 -14.03 -1.71 13.35
C GLY A 500 -12.71 -1.36 14.04
N CYS A 501 -11.58 -1.86 13.53
CA CYS A 501 -10.24 -1.62 14.06
C CYS A 501 -9.35 -0.90 13.02
N PRO A 502 -8.42 -0.03 13.44
CA PRO A 502 -7.39 0.49 12.55
C PRO A 502 -6.54 -0.65 11.98
N ILE A 503 -6.32 -0.60 10.66
CA ILE A 503 -5.35 -1.46 9.97
C ILE A 503 -4.11 -0.64 9.62
N ILE A 504 -2.96 -1.11 10.10
CA ILE A 504 -1.67 -0.48 9.88
C ILE A 504 -0.90 -1.32 8.85
N LEU A 505 -0.41 -0.64 7.81
CA LEU A 505 0.45 -1.25 6.79
C LEU A 505 1.92 -0.92 7.09
N PRO A 506 2.82 -1.92 7.05
CA PRO A 506 4.25 -1.70 7.29
C PRO A 506 4.87 -0.82 6.20
N ARG A 507 5.99 -0.16 6.53
CA ARG A 507 6.81 0.61 5.58
C ARG A 507 7.40 -0.26 4.50
N GLU A 508 7.89 -1.43 4.89
CA GLU A 508 8.52 -2.36 3.96
C GLU A 508 7.47 -3.17 3.21
N SER A 509 7.66 -3.28 1.91
CA SER A 509 6.77 -4.03 1.02
C SER A 509 6.93 -5.56 1.13
N GLU A 510 8.00 -6.02 1.78
CA GLU A 510 8.37 -7.44 1.93
C GLU A 510 8.60 -7.80 3.43
N PRO A 511 7.55 -7.79 4.26
CA PRO A 511 7.69 -7.97 5.71
C PRO A 511 8.07 -9.40 6.12
N VAL A 512 7.76 -10.42 5.32
CA VAL A 512 8.23 -11.80 5.58
C VAL A 512 9.76 -11.87 5.45
N LEU A 513 10.33 -11.24 4.42
CA LEU A 513 11.78 -11.11 4.26
C LEU A 513 12.40 -10.26 5.38
N LEU A 514 11.71 -9.21 5.83
CA LEU A 514 12.16 -8.40 6.97
C LEU A 514 12.18 -9.22 8.26
N GLY A 515 11.14 -10.02 8.53
CA GLY A 515 11.09 -10.96 9.64
C GLY A 515 12.25 -11.95 9.63
N ALA A 516 12.57 -12.50 8.46
CA ALA A 516 13.76 -13.35 8.30
C ALA A 516 15.08 -12.60 8.59
N ALA A 517 15.20 -11.35 8.12
CA ALA A 517 16.38 -10.53 8.38
C ALA A 517 16.53 -10.15 9.87
N ILE A 518 15.40 -9.96 10.59
CA ILE A 518 15.37 -9.74 12.04
C ILE A 518 15.98 -10.92 12.78
N LEU A 519 15.66 -12.16 12.39
CA LEU A 519 16.30 -13.37 12.96
C LEU A 519 17.83 -13.33 12.77
N GLY A 520 18.29 -12.94 11.59
CA GLY A 520 19.71 -12.76 11.30
C GLY A 520 20.37 -11.67 12.14
N ALA A 521 19.66 -10.57 12.42
CA ALA A 521 20.16 -9.48 13.25
C ALA A 521 20.32 -9.86 14.73
N VAL A 522 19.38 -10.65 15.26
CA VAL A 522 19.46 -11.23 16.61
C VAL A 522 20.60 -12.25 16.68
N ALA A 523 20.72 -13.15 15.70
CA ALA A 523 21.80 -14.14 15.63
C ALA A 523 23.19 -13.48 15.57
N ALA A 524 23.30 -12.35 14.87
CA ALA A 524 24.50 -11.53 14.80
C ALA A 524 24.83 -10.78 16.10
N ARG A 525 23.97 -10.89 17.13
CA ARG A 525 24.05 -10.18 18.42
C ARG A 525 24.10 -8.66 18.26
N LYS A 526 23.52 -8.13 17.18
CA LYS A 526 23.34 -6.68 17.01
C LYS A 526 22.30 -6.15 18.00
N TYR A 527 21.25 -6.93 18.21
CA TYR A 527 20.19 -6.69 19.18
C TYR A 527 20.20 -7.81 20.22
N SER A 528 19.77 -7.50 21.43
CA SER A 528 19.83 -8.44 22.55
C SER A 528 18.64 -9.38 22.64
N SER A 529 17.52 -9.03 21.99
CA SER A 529 16.31 -9.84 21.90
C SER A 529 15.60 -9.68 20.55
N LEU A 530 14.71 -10.63 20.22
CA LEU A 530 13.84 -10.51 19.06
C LEU A 530 12.94 -9.27 19.13
N HIS A 531 12.43 -8.95 20.33
CA HIS A 531 11.60 -7.78 20.57
C HIS A 531 12.31 -6.46 20.27
N GLU A 532 13.55 -6.32 20.73
CA GLU A 532 14.38 -5.14 20.47
C GLU A 532 14.68 -4.98 18.97
N ALA A 533 14.97 -6.09 18.29
CA ALA A 533 15.19 -6.10 16.84
C ALA A 533 13.93 -5.69 16.07
N MET A 534 12.75 -6.19 16.45
CA MET A 534 11.47 -5.77 15.88
C MET A 534 11.25 -4.27 16.05
N LYS A 535 11.46 -3.71 17.25
CA LYS A 535 11.31 -2.27 17.51
C LYS A 535 12.25 -1.40 16.67
N ALA A 536 13.46 -1.88 16.38
CA ALA A 536 14.44 -1.13 15.61
C ALA A 536 14.23 -1.21 14.09
N LEU A 537 13.79 -2.37 13.59
CA LEU A 537 13.74 -2.67 12.16
C LEU A 537 12.33 -2.50 11.57
N ASN A 538 11.27 -2.67 12.37
CA ASN A 538 9.91 -2.45 11.92
C ASN A 538 9.60 -0.95 11.87
N ALA A 539 8.81 -0.54 10.88
CA ALA A 539 8.29 0.81 10.80
C ALA A 539 6.90 0.81 10.19
N ALA A 540 6.05 1.74 10.64
CA ALA A 540 4.78 2.03 9.99
C ALA A 540 5.03 2.76 8.65
N GLY A 541 4.38 2.33 7.58
CA GLY A 541 4.53 2.89 6.24
C GLY A 541 3.44 3.88 5.91
N GLN A 542 2.23 3.34 5.82
CA GLN A 542 1.05 4.10 5.49
C GLN A 542 -0.03 3.71 6.50
N ILE A 543 -0.37 4.63 7.38
CA ILE A 543 -1.65 4.59 8.09
C ILE A 543 -2.68 4.97 7.02
N VAL A 544 -3.71 4.15 6.78
CA VAL A 544 -4.69 4.36 5.69
C VAL A 544 -5.47 5.62 5.95
N PHE A 545 -4.87 6.69 5.49
CA PHE A 545 -5.36 7.99 5.76
C PHE A 545 -4.94 8.87 4.54
N GLN A 546 -5.86 9.50 3.76
CA GLN A 546 -5.53 10.60 2.76
C GLN A 546 -6.01 12.08 3.02
N LEU A 547 -4.99 12.96 3.12
CA LEU A 547 -4.67 14.20 2.36
C LEU A 547 -5.29 15.62 2.51
N LEU A 548 -6.25 15.95 3.38
CA LEU A 548 -6.53 17.38 3.71
C LEU A 548 -5.90 17.85 5.04
N ALA A 549 -4.88 17.13 5.47
CA ALA A 549 -4.58 17.09 6.89
C ALA A 549 -3.09 16.97 7.24
N GLN A 550 -2.23 17.24 6.26
CA GLN A 550 -0.84 17.60 6.51
C GLN A 550 -0.69 18.94 7.25
N ILE A 551 -1.76 19.73 7.38
CA ILE A 551 -1.77 20.99 8.14
C ILE A 551 -2.45 20.82 9.52
N TYR A 552 -3.26 19.77 9.72
CA TYR A 552 -3.95 19.48 11.00
C TYR A 552 -4.15 17.96 11.23
N PRO A 553 -3.33 17.31 12.07
CA PRO A 553 -3.33 15.85 12.27
C PRO A 553 -4.67 15.25 12.73
N LYS A 554 -5.51 16.00 13.44
CA LYS A 554 -6.82 15.52 13.96
C LYS A 554 -7.93 15.44 12.92
N LEU A 555 -7.94 16.34 11.93
CA LEU A 555 -8.88 16.24 10.82
C LEU A 555 -8.46 15.13 9.87
N GLN A 556 -7.16 14.82 9.85
CA GLN A 556 -6.62 13.65 9.19
C GLN A 556 -7.33 12.41 9.67
N ASP A 557 -7.31 12.17 10.98
CA ASP A 557 -7.93 11.04 11.65
C ASP A 557 -9.45 10.91 11.44
N LEU A 558 -10.15 11.98 11.04
CA LEU A 558 -11.58 11.92 10.79
C LEU A 558 -11.92 11.49 9.36
N GLN A 559 -11.18 11.97 8.35
CA GLN A 559 -11.42 11.60 6.95
C GLN A 559 -11.20 10.11 6.69
N LYS A 560 -10.35 9.51 7.52
CA LYS A 560 -9.72 8.26 7.16
C LYS A 560 -10.00 7.11 8.16
N ARG A 561 -10.64 7.38 9.33
CA ARG A 561 -11.19 6.38 10.28
C ARG A 561 -12.59 5.93 9.86
N GLU A 562 -13.30 6.79 9.15
CA GLU A 562 -14.74 6.63 8.85
C GLU A 562 -15.04 6.60 7.33
N GLY A 563 -14.03 6.41 6.48
CA GLY A 563 -14.19 6.32 5.02
C GLY A 563 -15.01 7.48 4.44
N GLU A 564 -16.17 7.17 3.84
CA GLU A 564 -17.06 8.16 3.22
C GLU A 564 -17.86 8.99 4.23
N ALA A 565 -18.14 8.45 5.42
CA ALA A 565 -18.71 9.21 6.53
C ALA A 565 -17.68 10.25 7.05
N GLY A 566 -16.40 9.89 7.05
CA GLY A 566 -15.28 10.78 7.34
C GLY A 566 -15.12 11.89 6.30
N ARG A 567 -15.15 11.54 4.99
CA ARG A 567 -15.18 12.54 3.90
C ARG A 567 -16.39 13.45 3.99
N LYS A 568 -17.58 12.93 4.32
CA LYS A 568 -18.79 13.73 4.56
C LYS A 568 -18.66 14.61 5.80
N LYS A 569 -18.05 14.14 6.89
CA LYS A 569 -17.76 14.94 8.09
C LYS A 569 -16.75 16.04 7.80
N ILE A 570 -15.71 15.78 7.00
CA ILE A 570 -14.78 16.84 6.57
C ILE A 570 -15.44 17.81 5.61
N LEU A 571 -16.28 17.33 4.71
CA LEU A 571 -17.09 18.21 3.87
C LEU A 571 -18.03 19.07 4.75
N GLN A 572 -18.62 18.50 5.80
CA GLN A 572 -19.41 19.22 6.80
C GLN A 572 -18.57 20.22 7.59
N TYR A 573 -17.38 19.85 8.08
CA TYR A 573 -16.47 20.78 8.76
C TYR A 573 -15.99 21.89 7.82
N THR A 574 -15.72 21.57 6.57
CA THR A 574 -15.35 22.55 5.54
C THR A 574 -16.52 23.49 5.26
N ARG A 575 -17.76 22.97 5.22
CA ARG A 575 -18.99 23.78 5.13
C ARG A 575 -19.17 24.66 6.37
N TYR A 576 -18.99 24.14 7.58
CA TYR A 576 -19.07 24.93 8.81
C TYR A 576 -17.98 26.00 8.89
N ALA A 577 -16.76 25.67 8.48
CA ALA A 577 -15.65 26.61 8.38
C ALA A 577 -15.92 27.69 7.31
N SER A 578 -16.53 27.30 6.18
CA SER A 578 -16.94 28.23 5.13
C SER A 578 -18.05 29.17 5.60
N VAL A 579 -19.01 28.69 6.40
CA VAL A 579 -20.02 29.55 7.04
C VAL A 579 -19.35 30.52 8.02
N GLY A 580 -18.45 30.04 8.88
CA GLY A 580 -17.71 30.91 9.81
C GLY A 580 -16.89 31.96 9.07
N PHE A 581 -16.20 31.57 7.99
CA PHE A 581 -15.46 32.49 7.13
C PHE A 581 -16.38 33.49 6.43
N ALA A 582 -17.54 33.05 5.93
CA ALA A 582 -18.54 33.90 5.30
C ALA A 582 -19.10 34.95 6.27
N ILE A 583 -19.34 34.59 7.53
CA ILE A 583 -19.77 35.54 8.58
C ILE A 583 -18.68 36.59 8.81
N VAL A 584 -17.42 36.18 8.98
CA VAL A 584 -16.30 37.11 9.20
C VAL A 584 -16.12 38.04 7.99
N GLN A 585 -16.20 37.50 6.78
CA GLN A 585 -16.16 38.27 5.53
C GLN A 585 -17.35 39.25 5.43
N ALA A 586 -18.56 38.80 5.75
CA ALA A 586 -19.77 39.62 5.71
C ALA A 586 -19.72 40.77 6.72
N ILE A 587 -19.23 40.53 7.94
CA ILE A 587 -18.98 41.58 8.94
C ILE A 587 -17.96 42.58 8.38
N GLY A 588 -16.85 42.09 7.83
CA GLY A 588 -15.84 42.94 7.19
C GLY A 588 -16.42 43.81 6.07
N GLN A 589 -17.29 43.24 5.24
CA GLN A 589 -17.92 43.94 4.11
C GLN A 589 -18.95 44.98 4.58
N VAL A 590 -19.76 44.67 5.60
CA VAL A 590 -20.72 45.62 6.17
C VAL A 590 -20.00 46.78 6.88
N LEU A 591 -18.91 46.50 7.60
CA LEU A 591 -18.07 47.55 8.19
C LEU A 591 -17.39 48.40 7.13
N TYR A 592 -17.00 47.80 5.99
CA TYR A 592 -16.46 48.53 4.85
C TYR A 592 -17.49 49.47 4.20
N LEU A 593 -18.77 49.06 4.16
CA LEU A 593 -19.86 49.87 3.63
C LEU A 593 -20.33 50.99 4.58
N ARG A 594 -19.88 50.99 5.83
CA ARG A 594 -20.25 52.00 6.85
C ARG A 594 -20.17 53.46 6.37
N PRO A 595 -19.13 53.90 5.63
CA PRO A 595 -19.04 55.30 5.18
C PRO A 595 -20.06 55.67 4.09
N TYR A 596 -20.68 54.69 3.45
CA TYR A 596 -21.57 54.87 2.29
C TYR A 596 -23.06 54.69 2.64
N VAL A 597 -23.36 54.44 3.92
CA VAL A 597 -24.71 54.13 4.42
C VAL A 597 -25.10 55.21 5.41
N ASN A 598 -26.16 55.95 5.07
CA ASN A 598 -26.60 57.12 5.85
C ASN A 598 -27.22 56.76 7.21
N ASP A 599 -27.83 55.57 7.35
CA ASP A 599 -28.43 55.08 8.59
C ASP A 599 -27.83 53.71 8.98
N PHE A 600 -26.64 53.74 9.59
CA PHE A 600 -25.96 52.55 10.08
C PHE A 600 -26.52 52.14 11.45
N SER A 601 -27.76 51.66 11.47
CA SER A 601 -28.36 51.08 12.69
C SER A 601 -27.82 49.67 12.95
N THR A 602 -27.78 49.25 14.22
CA THR A 602 -27.36 47.90 14.60
C THR A 602 -28.25 46.83 13.93
N GLN A 603 -29.54 47.14 13.76
CA GLN A 603 -30.49 46.27 13.07
C GLN A 603 -30.17 46.13 11.57
N TRP A 604 -29.82 47.25 10.91
CA TRP A 604 -29.38 47.23 9.51
C TRP A 604 -28.09 46.43 9.32
N ALA A 605 -27.12 46.58 10.23
CA ALA A 605 -25.86 45.84 10.17
C ALA A 605 -26.07 44.33 10.34
N ILE A 606 -26.86 43.89 11.33
CA ILE A 606 -27.15 42.47 11.57
C ILE A 606 -27.91 41.85 10.39
N SER A 607 -28.92 42.56 9.87
CA SER A 607 -29.70 42.08 8.71
C SER A 607 -28.83 41.95 7.46
N SER A 608 -27.93 42.90 7.21
CA SER A 608 -26.99 42.87 6.08
C SER A 608 -25.97 41.75 6.18
N VAL A 609 -25.38 41.53 7.37
CA VAL A 609 -24.45 40.39 7.61
C VAL A 609 -25.17 39.06 7.38
N THR A 610 -26.41 38.94 7.85
CA THR A 610 -27.21 37.71 7.70
C THR A 610 -27.51 37.45 6.22
N LEU A 611 -27.94 38.47 5.48
CA LEU A 611 -28.26 38.35 4.05
C LEU A 611 -27.04 37.98 3.20
N LEU A 612 -25.89 38.64 3.44
CA LEU A 612 -24.64 38.33 2.74
C LEU A 612 -24.15 36.92 3.04
N THR A 613 -24.25 36.49 4.30
CA THR A 613 -23.88 35.13 4.71
C THR A 613 -24.78 34.10 4.01
N LEU A 614 -26.09 34.33 4.00
CA LEU A 614 -27.06 33.45 3.34
C LEU A 614 -26.81 33.34 1.82
N GLY A 615 -26.55 34.48 1.16
CA GLY A 615 -26.19 34.52 -0.25
C GLY A 615 -24.90 33.76 -0.57
N SER A 616 -23.88 33.88 0.28
CA SER A 616 -22.63 33.12 0.15
C SER A 616 -22.88 31.61 0.25
N ILE A 617 -23.65 31.17 1.25
CA ILE A 617 -23.97 29.74 1.45
C ILE A 617 -24.76 29.18 0.27
N LEU A 618 -25.76 29.93 -0.21
CA LEU A 618 -26.55 29.55 -1.39
C LEU A 618 -25.67 29.38 -2.63
N THR A 619 -24.73 30.30 -2.84
CA THR A 619 -23.80 30.26 -3.97
C THR A 619 -22.88 29.04 -3.88
N THR A 620 -22.32 28.76 -2.69
CA THR A 620 -21.54 27.54 -2.45
C THR A 620 -22.35 26.28 -2.73
N TYR A 621 -23.61 26.22 -2.29
CA TYR A 621 -24.51 25.09 -2.55
C TYR A 621 -24.73 24.85 -4.05
N ILE A 622 -24.96 25.92 -4.83
CA ILE A 622 -25.10 25.82 -6.30
C ILE A 622 -23.80 25.29 -6.92
N GLY A 623 -22.63 25.77 -6.47
CA GLY A 623 -21.33 25.32 -6.96
C GLY A 623 -21.05 23.85 -6.66
N GLU A 624 -21.43 23.37 -5.48
CA GLU A 624 -21.34 21.95 -5.13
C GLU A 624 -22.24 21.11 -6.06
N ARG A 625 -23.49 21.54 -6.31
CA ARG A 625 -24.41 20.83 -7.21
C ARG A 625 -23.93 20.76 -8.65
N ILE A 626 -23.32 21.81 -9.16
CA ILE A 626 -22.72 21.79 -10.51
C ILE A 626 -21.55 20.78 -10.57
N SER A 627 -20.76 20.70 -9.50
CA SER A 627 -19.65 19.74 -9.40
C SER A 627 -20.17 18.29 -9.33
N ASP A 628 -21.25 18.05 -8.58
CA ASP A 628 -21.92 16.74 -8.48
C ASP A 628 -22.41 16.25 -9.86
N LEU A 629 -22.80 17.16 -10.75
CA LEU A 629 -23.28 16.85 -12.10
C LEU A 629 -22.13 16.56 -13.11
N LYS A 630 -20.87 16.48 -12.66
CA LYS A 630 -19.68 16.20 -13.49
C LYS A 630 -19.42 17.21 -14.63
N LEU A 631 -20.04 18.39 -14.60
CA LEU A 631 -19.87 19.44 -15.63
C LEU A 631 -18.57 20.25 -15.49
N GLY A 632 -17.76 20.00 -14.46
CA GLY A 632 -16.54 20.75 -14.17
C GLY A 632 -16.39 21.06 -12.68
N ASN A 633 -15.52 22.01 -12.34
CA ASN A 633 -15.47 22.55 -10.98
C ASN A 633 -16.54 23.64 -10.85
N GLY A 634 -17.59 23.38 -10.06
CA GLY A 634 -18.74 24.27 -9.98
C GLY A 634 -18.47 25.62 -9.33
N THR A 635 -17.50 25.73 -8.42
CA THR A 635 -17.05 27.04 -7.92
C THR A 635 -16.39 27.87 -9.02
N SER A 636 -15.57 27.23 -9.87
CA SER A 636 -14.96 27.87 -11.03
C SER A 636 -16.00 28.29 -12.07
N LEU A 637 -17.04 27.47 -12.30
CA LEU A 637 -18.13 27.80 -13.22
C LEU A 637 -18.98 28.98 -12.73
N LEU A 638 -19.22 29.11 -11.43
CA LEU A 638 -19.89 30.28 -10.87
C LEU A 638 -19.08 31.57 -11.05
N ILE A 639 -17.76 31.49 -10.80
CA ILE A 639 -16.85 32.61 -11.05
C ILE A 639 -16.83 32.94 -12.55
N PHE A 640 -16.81 31.93 -13.42
CA PHE A 640 -16.89 32.07 -14.86
C PHE A 640 -18.17 32.80 -15.30
N THR A 641 -19.35 32.40 -14.81
CA THR A 641 -20.63 33.06 -15.10
C THR A 641 -20.63 34.50 -14.59
N SER A 642 -20.09 34.75 -13.39
CA SER A 642 -19.97 36.11 -12.85
C SER A 642 -19.09 37.00 -13.75
N ILE A 643 -17.94 36.49 -14.20
CA ILE A 643 -17.06 37.22 -15.10
C ILE A 643 -17.77 37.51 -16.42
N ILE A 644 -18.43 36.52 -17.03
CA ILE A 644 -19.17 36.69 -18.29
C ILE A 644 -20.29 37.71 -18.15
N SER A 645 -21.02 37.72 -17.04
CA SER A 645 -22.12 38.67 -16.82
C SER A 645 -21.65 40.14 -16.82
N TYR A 646 -20.40 40.39 -16.42
CA TYR A 646 -19.82 41.73 -16.34
C TYR A 646 -19.15 42.17 -17.66
N LEU A 647 -18.85 41.23 -18.57
CA LEU A 647 -18.18 41.51 -19.84
C LEU A 647 -18.97 42.51 -20.72
N PRO A 648 -20.27 42.32 -21.03
CA PRO A 648 -21.00 43.22 -21.92
C PRO A 648 -21.05 44.66 -21.39
N ALA A 649 -21.27 44.82 -20.09
CA ALA A 649 -21.33 46.15 -19.46
C ALA A 649 -19.97 46.84 -19.47
N SER A 650 -18.87 46.09 -19.26
CA SER A 650 -17.50 46.64 -19.30
C SER A 650 -17.12 47.08 -20.70
N PHE A 651 -17.34 46.22 -21.70
CA PHE A 651 -17.10 46.57 -23.11
C PHE A 651 -17.99 47.73 -23.55
N GLY A 652 -19.25 47.78 -23.12
CA GLY A 652 -20.17 48.88 -23.42
C GLY A 652 -19.71 50.22 -22.86
N ARG A 653 -19.21 50.26 -21.62
CA ARG A 653 -18.63 51.48 -21.03
C ARG A 653 -17.36 51.92 -21.73
N THR A 654 -16.42 51.00 -21.97
CA THR A 654 -15.18 51.31 -22.69
C THR A 654 -15.45 51.80 -24.10
N ALA A 655 -16.40 51.18 -24.80
CA ALA A 655 -16.82 51.64 -26.12
C ALA A 655 -17.44 53.04 -26.04
N ALA A 656 -18.36 53.29 -25.11
CA ALA A 656 -18.98 54.59 -24.92
C ALA A 656 -17.96 55.69 -24.56
N GLU A 657 -17.01 55.41 -23.66
CA GLU A 657 -15.88 56.30 -23.32
C GLU A 657 -15.02 56.58 -24.56
N ALA A 658 -14.66 55.54 -25.32
CA ALA A 658 -13.87 55.71 -26.55
C ALA A 658 -14.62 56.49 -27.64
N PHE A 659 -15.95 56.35 -27.75
CA PHE A 659 -16.79 57.13 -28.67
C PHE A 659 -16.94 58.59 -28.21
N GLN A 660 -17.02 58.85 -26.90
CA GLN A 660 -17.07 60.20 -26.34
C GLN A 660 -15.74 60.95 -26.47
N ASP A 661 -14.62 60.26 -26.25
CA ASP A 661 -13.27 60.83 -26.34
C ASP A 661 -12.71 60.84 -27.78
N GLY A 662 -13.44 60.28 -28.75
CA GLY A 662 -12.98 60.14 -30.14
C GLY A 662 -11.76 59.20 -30.31
N ASN A 663 -11.46 58.36 -29.32
CA ASN A 663 -10.26 57.52 -29.26
C ASN A 663 -10.49 56.12 -29.87
N TYR A 664 -10.76 56.08 -31.17
CA TYR A 664 -10.98 54.84 -31.92
C TYR A 664 -9.74 53.94 -31.99
N VAL A 665 -8.54 54.54 -32.01
CA VAL A 665 -7.27 53.81 -32.05
C VAL A 665 -7.02 53.07 -30.73
N GLY A 666 -7.34 53.70 -29.59
CA GLY A 666 -7.27 53.08 -28.27
C GLY A 666 -8.21 51.88 -28.15
N LEU A 667 -9.46 52.03 -28.63
CA LEU A 667 -10.44 50.94 -28.64
C LEU A 667 -9.97 49.74 -29.49
N ALA A 668 -9.46 49.98 -30.69
CA ALA A 668 -8.92 48.93 -31.56
C ALA A 668 -7.71 48.22 -30.92
N THR A 669 -6.83 48.98 -30.27
CA THR A 669 -5.64 48.44 -29.57
C THR A 669 -6.05 47.52 -28.41
N ILE A 670 -7.08 47.89 -27.65
CA ILE A 670 -7.61 47.08 -26.54
C ILE A 670 -8.23 45.77 -27.03
N ILE A 671 -9.04 45.83 -28.10
CA ILE A 671 -9.67 44.63 -28.68
C ILE A 671 -8.59 43.68 -29.21
N PHE A 672 -7.60 44.20 -29.91
CA PHE A 672 -6.49 43.40 -30.44
C PHE A 672 -5.62 42.80 -29.33
N SER A 673 -5.30 43.58 -28.29
CA SER A 673 -4.56 43.12 -27.12
C SER A 673 -5.32 42.01 -26.37
N PHE A 674 -6.63 42.18 -26.18
CA PHE A 674 -7.48 41.17 -25.55
C PHE A 674 -7.51 39.86 -26.35
N PHE A 675 -7.64 39.94 -27.68
CA PHE A 675 -7.59 38.76 -28.55
C PHE A 675 -6.24 38.01 -28.44
N LEU A 676 -5.12 38.74 -28.52
CA LEU A 676 -3.79 38.15 -28.36
C LEU A 676 -3.59 37.52 -26.98
N LEU A 677 -4.12 38.15 -25.92
CA LEU A 677 -4.03 37.63 -24.56
C LEU A 677 -4.82 36.31 -24.42
N VAL A 678 -6.04 36.24 -24.96
CA VAL A 678 -6.83 34.99 -24.98
C VAL A 678 -6.10 33.89 -25.76
N LEU A 679 -5.57 34.21 -26.95
CA LEU A 679 -4.83 33.26 -27.77
C LEU A 679 -3.58 32.72 -27.03
N GLY A 680 -2.84 33.61 -26.38
CA GLY A 680 -1.67 33.25 -25.58
C GLY A 680 -2.02 32.33 -24.40
N ILE A 681 -3.15 32.57 -23.72
CA ILE A 681 -3.64 31.70 -22.64
C ILE A 681 -3.96 30.30 -23.17
N VAL A 682 -4.75 30.19 -24.24
CA VAL A 682 -5.14 28.90 -24.82
C VAL A 682 -3.89 28.11 -25.22
N TYR A 683 -2.97 28.76 -25.93
CA TYR A 683 -1.73 28.12 -26.39
C TYR A 683 -0.90 27.53 -25.23
N VAL A 684 -0.70 28.29 -24.15
CA VAL A 684 0.10 27.81 -23.00
C VAL A 684 -0.66 26.81 -22.13
N GLN A 685 -1.98 26.92 -22.02
CA GLN A 685 -2.80 25.95 -21.27
C GLN A 685 -2.89 24.59 -21.97
N GLU A 686 -2.84 24.56 -23.30
CA GLU A 686 -2.81 23.33 -24.09
C GLU A 686 -1.39 22.80 -24.34
N ALA A 687 -0.36 23.63 -24.12
CA ALA A 687 1.02 23.21 -24.29
C ALA A 687 1.39 22.08 -23.31
N GLU A 688 1.85 20.96 -23.88
CA GLU A 688 2.34 19.80 -23.15
C GLU A 688 3.78 19.45 -23.53
N ARG A 689 4.60 19.20 -22.52
CA ARG A 689 5.92 18.59 -22.67
C ARG A 689 5.75 17.08 -22.70
N LYS A 690 5.97 16.49 -23.87
CA LYS A 690 5.97 15.03 -24.07
C LYS A 690 7.36 14.47 -23.73
N ILE A 691 7.44 13.57 -22.76
CA ILE A 691 8.66 12.81 -22.47
C ILE A 691 8.50 11.40 -23.03
N PRO A 692 9.28 10.98 -24.04
CA PRO A 692 9.14 9.64 -24.61
C PRO A 692 9.51 8.56 -23.58
N LEU A 693 8.82 7.43 -23.66
CA LEU A 693 9.03 6.26 -22.82
C LEU A 693 9.34 5.04 -23.69
N ASN A 694 10.38 4.32 -23.31
CA ASN A 694 10.70 3.00 -23.82
C ASN A 694 10.21 1.97 -22.80
N TYR A 695 9.26 1.13 -23.19
CA TYR A 695 8.94 -0.05 -22.42
C TYR A 695 9.94 -1.15 -22.73
N ALA A 696 10.44 -1.80 -21.68
CA ALA A 696 11.12 -3.07 -21.83
C ALA A 696 10.08 -4.11 -22.28
N SER A 697 9.96 -4.37 -23.58
CA SER A 697 9.04 -5.40 -24.05
C SER A 697 9.54 -6.77 -23.59
N ARG A 698 8.72 -7.50 -22.84
CA ARG A 698 8.69 -8.95 -22.94
C ARG A 698 8.08 -9.28 -24.30
N TYR A 699 8.88 -9.69 -25.29
CA TYR A 699 8.34 -10.38 -26.46
C TYR A 699 9.34 -11.37 -27.07
N THR A 700 9.00 -12.65 -26.89
CA THR A 700 9.21 -13.76 -27.82
C THR A 700 8.19 -13.63 -28.95
N SER A 701 8.56 -13.10 -30.12
CA SER A 701 7.85 -13.38 -31.38
C SER A 701 8.67 -12.93 -32.59
N ARG A 702 8.83 -13.86 -33.55
CA ARG A 702 9.28 -13.61 -34.92
C ARG A 702 8.15 -12.96 -35.72
N SER A 703 7.92 -11.66 -35.55
CA SER A 703 7.35 -10.83 -36.61
C SER A 703 7.65 -9.37 -36.34
N GLY A 704 8.39 -8.71 -37.23
CA GLY A 704 8.69 -7.29 -37.14
C GLY A 704 7.42 -6.45 -37.26
N GLY A 705 6.99 -5.84 -36.15
CA GLY A 705 5.95 -4.82 -36.10
C GLY A 705 6.40 -3.70 -35.18
N LEU A 706 6.31 -2.45 -35.64
CA LEU A 706 6.89 -1.25 -35.02
C LEU A 706 6.46 -1.03 -33.55
N GLN A 707 7.44 -0.60 -32.73
CA GLN A 707 7.23 0.04 -31.43
C GLN A 707 6.29 1.25 -31.57
N LYS A 708 5.13 1.23 -30.90
CA LYS A 708 4.45 2.49 -30.54
C LYS A 708 5.16 3.06 -29.31
N SER A 709 5.92 4.14 -29.50
CA SER A 709 6.49 4.92 -28.40
C SER A 709 5.35 5.56 -27.61
N ALA A 710 5.22 5.23 -26.33
CA ALA A 710 4.37 6.02 -25.44
C ALA A 710 5.16 7.24 -24.95
N TYR A 711 4.45 8.24 -24.46
CA TYR A 711 5.06 9.41 -23.83
C TYR A 711 4.31 9.78 -22.56
N LEU A 712 5.02 10.38 -21.62
CA LEU A 712 4.47 10.99 -20.42
C LEU A 712 4.21 12.48 -20.71
N PRO A 713 2.95 12.95 -20.75
CA PRO A 713 2.63 14.35 -20.95
C PRO A 713 2.71 15.14 -19.64
N PHE A 714 3.50 16.20 -19.62
CA PHE A 714 3.48 17.21 -18.56
C PHE A 714 2.97 18.54 -19.12
N LYS A 715 1.85 19.04 -18.61
CA LYS A 715 1.37 20.37 -19.00
C LYS A 715 2.35 21.45 -18.57
N VAL A 716 2.53 22.46 -19.42
CA VAL A 716 3.40 23.60 -19.09
C VAL A 716 2.85 24.38 -17.89
N ASN A 717 1.53 24.45 -17.76
CA ASN A 717 0.84 24.97 -16.60
C ASN A 717 -0.10 23.91 -16.00
N SER A 718 0.45 23.00 -15.19
CA SER A 718 -0.34 21.99 -14.47
C SER A 718 -1.21 22.59 -13.36
N SER A 719 -0.70 23.65 -12.70
CA SER A 719 -1.37 24.35 -11.60
C SER A 719 -2.60 25.18 -12.04
N GLY A 720 -2.76 25.38 -13.35
CA GLY A 720 -3.88 26.13 -13.93
C GLY A 720 -3.90 27.58 -13.44
N VAL A 721 -5.01 27.96 -12.80
CA VAL A 721 -5.25 29.36 -12.38
C VAL A 721 -4.94 29.58 -10.89
N MET A 722 -4.78 28.50 -10.12
CA MET A 722 -4.66 28.56 -8.67
C MET A 722 -3.52 29.46 -8.18
N PRO A 723 -2.31 29.43 -8.75
CA PRO A 723 -1.20 30.26 -8.27
C PRO A 723 -1.50 31.76 -8.26
N ILE A 724 -2.24 32.25 -9.26
CA ILE A 724 -2.60 33.67 -9.33
C ILE A 724 -3.69 34.00 -8.29
N ILE A 725 -4.69 33.14 -8.12
CA ILE A 725 -5.76 33.33 -7.13
C ILE A 725 -5.18 33.39 -5.71
N PHE A 726 -4.25 32.49 -5.39
CA PHE A 726 -3.60 32.49 -4.08
C PHE A 726 -2.66 33.69 -3.89
N SER A 727 -1.96 34.12 -4.94
CA SER A 727 -1.15 35.34 -4.89
C SER A 727 -2.00 36.57 -4.59
N THR A 728 -3.07 36.81 -5.35
CA THR A 728 -3.92 38.00 -5.18
C THR A 728 -4.67 37.97 -3.86
N SER A 729 -5.13 36.80 -3.41
CA SER A 729 -5.77 36.64 -2.09
C SER A 729 -4.77 36.88 -0.94
N SER A 730 -3.52 36.44 -1.10
CA SER A 730 -2.45 36.68 -0.11
C SER A 730 -2.08 38.17 -0.03
N LEU A 731 -2.04 38.87 -1.16
CA LEU A 731 -1.78 40.32 -1.20
C LEU A 731 -2.95 41.16 -0.65
N ALA A 732 -4.18 40.67 -0.79
CA ALA A 732 -5.36 41.32 -0.22
C ALA A 732 -5.48 41.14 1.31
N LEU A 733 -4.80 40.14 1.88
CA LEU A 733 -4.91 39.79 3.30
C LEU A 733 -4.35 40.88 4.24
N PRO A 734 -3.16 41.45 4.04
CA PRO A 734 -2.68 42.61 4.80
C PRO A 734 -3.64 43.80 4.75
N GLY A 735 -4.22 44.08 3.58
CA GLY A 735 -5.22 45.14 3.41
C GLY A 735 -6.47 44.90 4.23
N THR A 736 -6.90 43.64 4.33
CA THR A 736 -8.04 43.23 5.14
C THR A 736 -7.72 43.32 6.64
N LEU A 737 -6.57 42.80 7.08
CA LEU A 737 -6.13 42.85 8.48
C LEU A 737 -5.84 44.27 8.97
N ALA A 738 -5.29 45.14 8.12
CA ALA A 738 -5.07 46.55 8.43
C ALA A 738 -6.39 47.28 8.72
N ARG A 739 -7.50 46.87 8.08
CA ARG A 739 -8.84 47.43 8.32
C ARG A 739 -9.39 47.05 9.69
N PHE A 740 -9.07 45.85 10.19
CA PHE A 740 -9.54 45.37 11.50
C PHE A 740 -8.69 45.81 12.68
N THR A 741 -7.38 45.96 12.50
CA THR A 741 -6.42 46.17 13.62
C THR A 741 -6.01 47.63 13.83
N GLY A 742 -6.18 48.51 12.84
CA GLY A 742 -5.82 49.93 12.94
C GLY A 742 -4.30 50.22 13.05
N LEU A 743 -3.45 49.19 13.03
CA LEU A 743 -1.99 49.30 13.17
C LEU A 743 -1.36 50.08 12.00
N ALA A 744 -0.59 51.13 12.33
CA ALA A 744 0.05 51.99 11.33
C ALA A 744 1.06 51.24 10.44
N ALA A 745 1.75 50.23 10.97
CA ALA A 745 2.65 49.37 10.21
C ALA A 745 1.90 48.52 9.17
N LEU A 746 0.78 47.90 9.57
CA LEU A 746 -0.09 47.13 8.68
C LEU A 746 -0.75 48.01 7.62
N LYS A 747 -1.11 49.25 7.96
CA LYS A 747 -1.65 50.23 7.00
C LYS A 747 -0.61 50.65 5.97
N LYS A 748 0.65 50.89 6.36
CA LYS A 748 1.75 51.16 5.42
C LYS A 748 2.02 49.96 4.51
N ALA A 749 2.05 48.74 5.06
CA ALA A 749 2.22 47.51 4.30
C ALA A 749 1.06 47.29 3.30
N ALA A 750 -0.18 47.52 3.73
CA ALA A 750 -1.36 47.43 2.88
C ALA A 750 -1.35 48.43 1.72
N VAL A 751 -0.92 49.67 1.94
CA VAL A 751 -0.79 50.67 0.87
C VAL A 751 0.30 50.30 -0.12
N ALA A 752 1.43 49.76 0.36
CA ALA A 752 2.53 49.31 -0.49
C ALA A 752 2.16 48.09 -1.35
N LEU A 753 1.30 47.20 -0.84
CA LEU A 753 0.87 45.94 -1.47
C LEU A 753 -0.51 46.02 -2.15
N ASN A 754 -1.13 47.20 -2.24
CA ASN A 754 -2.37 47.38 -3.00
C ASN A 754 -2.08 47.64 -4.48
N PRO A 755 -3.03 47.35 -5.39
CA PRO A 755 -2.92 47.72 -6.81
C PRO A 755 -2.64 49.22 -6.97
N GLY A 756 -1.44 49.57 -7.46
CA GLY A 756 -0.94 50.96 -7.55
C GLY A 756 0.24 51.29 -6.62
N GLY A 757 0.55 50.42 -5.65
CA GLY A 757 1.75 50.53 -4.82
C GLY A 757 3.00 50.03 -5.55
N SER A 758 4.16 50.64 -5.28
CA SER A 758 5.43 50.29 -5.93
C SER A 758 5.87 48.82 -5.69
N PHE A 759 5.49 48.23 -4.55
CA PHE A 759 5.83 46.85 -4.19
C PHE A 759 4.82 45.81 -4.68
N TYR A 760 3.63 46.22 -5.13
CA TYR A 760 2.58 45.28 -5.55
C TYR A 760 3.04 44.35 -6.68
N LEU A 761 3.58 44.92 -7.76
CA LEU A 761 3.94 44.14 -8.94
C LEU A 761 5.10 43.16 -8.68
N PRO A 762 6.23 43.55 -8.05
CA PRO A 762 7.30 42.61 -7.72
C PRO A 762 6.86 41.49 -6.76
N THR A 763 6.11 41.82 -5.70
CA THR A 763 5.65 40.82 -4.73
C THR A 763 4.63 39.88 -5.36
N ASN A 764 3.74 40.37 -6.22
CA ASN A 764 2.78 39.55 -6.94
C ASN A 764 3.47 38.55 -7.87
N ILE A 765 4.48 38.99 -8.64
CA ILE A 765 5.25 38.10 -9.51
C ILE A 765 5.98 37.01 -8.71
N LEU A 766 6.58 37.37 -7.57
CA LEU A 766 7.29 36.43 -6.70
C LEU A 766 6.33 35.40 -6.07
N LEU A 767 5.17 35.85 -5.59
CA LEU A 767 4.15 34.95 -5.04
C LEU A 767 3.56 34.03 -6.11
N ILE A 768 3.32 34.52 -7.33
CA ILE A 768 2.90 33.68 -8.46
C ILE A 768 3.95 32.59 -8.73
N ALA A 769 5.23 32.93 -8.74
CA ALA A 769 6.31 31.95 -8.94
C ALA A 769 6.38 30.92 -7.80
N PHE A 770 6.29 31.38 -6.55
CA PHE A 770 6.28 30.52 -5.37
C PHE A 770 5.10 29.54 -5.41
N PHE A 771 3.88 30.03 -5.58
CA PHE A 771 2.70 29.16 -5.60
C PHE A 771 2.67 28.25 -6.82
N ASN A 772 3.16 28.69 -7.99
CA ASN A 772 3.23 27.83 -9.16
C ASN A 772 4.22 26.67 -8.94
N TYR A 773 5.38 26.96 -8.35
CA TYR A 773 6.35 25.93 -7.98
C TYR A 773 5.78 24.98 -6.94
N TYR A 774 5.22 25.52 -5.85
CA TYR A 774 4.64 24.73 -4.76
C TYR A 774 3.54 23.78 -5.26
N TYR A 775 2.58 24.28 -6.06
CA TYR A 775 1.49 23.45 -6.57
C TYR A 775 1.96 22.41 -7.61
N THR A 776 2.96 22.73 -8.43
CA THR A 776 3.51 21.79 -9.40
C THR A 776 4.08 20.56 -8.70
N PHE A 777 4.85 20.75 -7.62
CA PHE A 777 5.45 19.65 -6.84
C PHE A 777 4.46 18.97 -5.88
N LEU A 778 3.42 19.67 -5.43
CA LEU A 778 2.37 19.06 -4.61
C LEU A 778 1.48 18.12 -5.42
N GLN A 779 1.26 18.41 -6.71
CA GLN A 779 0.46 17.55 -7.59
C GLN A 779 1.25 16.39 -8.21
N LEU A 780 2.55 16.57 -8.43
CA LEU A 780 3.40 15.61 -9.14
C LEU A 780 4.71 15.42 -8.38
N ASP A 781 4.80 14.37 -7.58
CA ASP A 781 6.05 13.98 -6.91
C ASP A 781 6.96 13.22 -7.92
N PRO A 782 8.15 13.76 -8.27
CA PRO A 782 9.07 13.10 -9.20
C PRO A 782 9.57 11.73 -8.72
N ASP A 783 9.67 11.52 -7.42
CA ASP A 783 10.16 10.26 -6.85
C ASP A 783 9.10 9.16 -7.01
N ASP A 784 7.83 9.47 -6.75
CA ASP A 784 6.70 8.55 -6.96
C ASP A 784 6.51 8.18 -8.43
N VAL A 785 6.56 9.18 -9.34
CA VAL A 785 6.42 8.93 -10.78
C VAL A 785 7.58 8.07 -11.29
N SER A 786 8.80 8.29 -10.79
CA SER A 786 9.96 7.47 -11.13
C SER A 786 9.81 6.02 -10.64
N GLU A 787 9.30 5.80 -9.43
CA GLU A 787 9.01 4.46 -8.93
C GLU A 787 7.94 3.76 -9.77
N GLN A 788 6.87 4.47 -10.13
CA GLN A 788 5.80 3.93 -10.99
C GLN A 788 6.35 3.50 -12.36
N LEU A 789 7.16 4.34 -13.00
CA LEU A 789 7.81 3.98 -14.28
C LEU A 789 8.71 2.75 -14.13
N LYS A 790 9.49 2.68 -13.04
CA LYS A 790 10.36 1.52 -12.74
C LYS A 790 9.54 0.23 -12.55
N ARG A 791 8.43 0.28 -11.82
CA ARG A 791 7.51 -0.86 -11.60
C ARG A 791 6.85 -1.31 -12.90
N GLN A 792 6.54 -0.39 -13.80
CA GLN A 792 5.89 -0.67 -15.09
C GLN A 792 6.87 -1.10 -16.20
N GLY A 793 8.17 -1.24 -15.91
CA GLY A 793 9.18 -1.58 -16.91
C GLY A 793 9.37 -0.48 -17.97
N ALA A 794 8.94 0.75 -17.68
CA ALA A 794 9.07 1.91 -18.53
C ALA A 794 10.33 2.70 -18.16
N SER A 795 11.10 3.13 -19.16
CA SER A 795 12.30 3.93 -18.96
C SER A 795 12.33 5.11 -19.92
N ILE A 796 12.85 6.24 -19.44
CA ILE A 796 13.11 7.40 -20.30
C ILE A 796 14.40 7.10 -21.10
N PRO A 797 14.41 7.28 -22.42
CA PRO A 797 15.62 7.08 -23.23
C PRO A 797 16.82 7.83 -22.64
N LEU A 798 17.98 7.16 -22.58
CA LEU A 798 19.26 7.72 -22.11
C LEU A 798 19.32 8.08 -20.60
N VAL A 799 18.28 7.76 -19.81
CA VAL A 799 18.26 8.00 -18.36
C VAL A 799 18.03 6.69 -17.61
N ARG A 800 18.93 6.37 -16.66
CA ARG A 800 18.82 5.13 -15.87
C ARG A 800 17.57 5.17 -14.96
N PRO A 801 16.74 4.11 -14.93
CA PRO A 801 15.56 4.03 -14.06
C PRO A 801 15.88 4.21 -12.57
N GLY A 802 15.00 4.88 -11.83
CA GLY A 802 15.15 5.15 -10.40
C GLY A 802 15.64 6.58 -10.12
N LYS A 803 16.62 6.76 -9.22
CA LYS A 803 17.04 8.10 -8.77
C LYS A 803 17.44 9.05 -9.91
N SER A 804 18.05 8.55 -10.98
CA SER A 804 18.40 9.37 -12.13
C SER A 804 17.17 9.82 -12.94
N THR A 805 16.12 8.98 -13.02
CA THR A 805 14.81 9.35 -13.58
C THR A 805 14.12 10.39 -12.72
N ALA A 806 14.09 10.23 -11.40
CA ALA A 806 13.52 11.23 -10.48
C ALA A 806 14.25 12.58 -10.58
N ALA A 807 15.59 12.58 -10.60
CA ALA A 807 16.39 13.79 -10.77
C ALA A 807 16.15 14.46 -12.14
N PHE A 808 16.01 13.67 -13.21
CA PHE A 808 15.65 14.17 -14.53
C PHE A 808 14.25 14.81 -14.53
N LEU A 809 13.24 14.11 -13.99
CA LEU A 809 11.87 14.62 -13.88
C LEU A 809 11.81 15.90 -13.03
N LYS A 810 12.51 15.93 -11.89
CA LYS A 810 12.63 17.13 -11.05
C LYS A 810 13.24 18.30 -11.81
N THR A 811 14.27 18.05 -12.63
CA THR A 811 14.89 19.08 -13.49
C THR A 811 13.90 19.58 -14.54
N VAL A 812 13.16 18.67 -15.18
CA VAL A 812 12.16 19.01 -16.21
C VAL A 812 11.01 19.81 -15.59
N LEU A 813 10.42 19.33 -14.49
CA LEU A 813 9.34 20.01 -13.78
C LEU A 813 9.75 21.38 -13.25
N THR A 814 10.99 21.51 -12.73
CA THR A 814 11.51 22.82 -12.31
C THR A 814 11.60 23.79 -13.49
N ARG A 815 12.15 23.35 -14.63
CA ARG A 815 12.25 24.20 -15.84
C ARG A 815 10.87 24.60 -16.38
N ILE A 816 9.94 23.65 -16.41
CA ILE A 816 8.55 23.91 -16.82
C ILE A 816 7.88 24.89 -15.86
N SER A 817 8.04 24.69 -14.55
CA SER A 817 7.47 25.59 -13.52
C SER A 817 8.01 27.01 -13.64
N VAL A 818 9.29 27.19 -13.95
CA VAL A 818 9.88 28.51 -14.18
C VAL A 818 9.23 29.17 -15.40
N LEU A 819 9.14 28.46 -16.53
CA LEU A 819 8.48 28.96 -17.75
C LEU A 819 7.00 29.29 -17.50
N GLY A 820 6.28 28.41 -16.82
CA GLY A 820 4.88 28.61 -16.44
C GLY A 820 4.71 29.82 -15.52
N SER A 821 5.59 30.00 -14.53
CA SER A 821 5.54 31.17 -13.63
C SER A 821 5.84 32.48 -14.34
N ALA A 822 6.81 32.50 -15.26
CA ALA A 822 7.14 33.68 -16.05
C ALA A 822 5.97 34.09 -16.95
N PHE A 823 5.30 33.11 -17.58
CA PHE A 823 4.10 33.36 -18.36
C PHE A 823 2.96 33.92 -17.50
N LEU A 824 2.66 33.27 -16.36
CA LEU A 824 1.61 33.72 -15.44
C LEU A 824 1.89 35.13 -14.89
N ALA A 825 3.17 35.45 -14.66
CA ALA A 825 3.62 36.78 -14.24
C ALA A 825 3.40 37.84 -15.32
N VAL A 826 3.80 37.57 -16.58
CA VAL A 826 3.55 38.46 -17.73
C VAL A 826 2.06 38.69 -17.89
N LEU A 827 1.25 37.64 -17.74
CA LEU A 827 -0.19 37.75 -17.89
C LEU A 827 -0.85 38.55 -16.75
N ALA A 828 -0.37 38.39 -15.52
CA ALA A 828 -0.83 39.19 -14.39
C ALA A 828 -0.45 40.67 -14.53
N ALA A 829 0.67 40.98 -15.21
CA ALA A 829 1.16 42.34 -15.43
C ALA A 829 0.59 43.03 -16.68
N GLY A 830 0.28 42.26 -17.73
CA GLY A 830 -0.10 42.75 -19.05
C GLY A 830 -1.21 43.81 -19.08
N PRO A 831 -2.36 43.60 -18.40
CA PRO A 831 -3.44 44.59 -18.37
C PRO A 831 -3.00 45.94 -17.81
N ALA A 832 -2.20 45.95 -16.73
CA ALA A 832 -1.73 47.20 -16.12
C ALA A 832 -0.81 48.00 -17.06
N VAL A 833 0.00 47.32 -17.88
CA VAL A 833 0.87 47.95 -18.88
C VAL A 833 0.05 48.54 -20.02
N VAL A 834 -0.97 47.81 -20.50
CA VAL A 834 -1.85 48.27 -21.59
C VAL A 834 -2.65 49.51 -21.19
N GLU A 835 -3.15 49.56 -19.94
CA GLU A 835 -3.83 50.73 -19.41
C GLU A 835 -2.91 51.96 -19.32
N GLN A 836 -1.65 51.76 -18.92
CA GLN A 836 -0.68 52.85 -18.82
C GLN A 836 -0.37 53.48 -20.19
N ILE A 837 -0.43 52.69 -21.27
CA ILE A 837 -0.14 53.15 -22.64
C ILE A 837 -1.39 53.75 -23.30
N THR A 838 -2.56 53.15 -23.09
CA THR A 838 -3.80 53.53 -23.79
C THR A 838 -4.58 54.66 -23.10
N HIS A 839 -4.26 54.97 -21.84
CA HIS A 839 -4.95 55.94 -20.97
C HIS A 839 -6.46 55.68 -20.75
N LEU A 840 -7.01 54.64 -21.36
CA LEU A 840 -8.39 54.20 -21.19
C LEU A 840 -8.47 53.28 -19.97
N THR A 841 -9.41 53.54 -19.07
CA THR A 841 -9.62 52.76 -17.83
C THR A 841 -10.37 51.45 -18.06
N ALA A 842 -10.18 50.85 -19.24
CA ALA A 842 -10.94 49.70 -19.72
C ALA A 842 -10.78 48.44 -18.86
N PHE A 843 -9.65 48.29 -18.13
CA PHE A 843 -9.33 47.12 -17.32
C PHE A 843 -9.45 47.36 -15.80
N ARG A 844 -9.85 48.56 -15.34
CA ARG A 844 -10.01 48.88 -13.89
C ARG A 844 -11.02 48.01 -13.16
N GLY A 845 -11.86 47.25 -13.88
CA GLY A 845 -12.74 46.21 -13.33
C GLY A 845 -12.47 44.80 -13.88
N PHE A 846 -11.49 44.64 -14.78
CA PHE A 846 -11.25 43.40 -15.52
C PHE A 846 -9.76 43.03 -15.46
N ALA A 847 -9.38 42.33 -14.40
CA ALA A 847 -8.01 41.81 -14.26
C ALA A 847 -7.75 40.73 -15.32
N GLY A 848 -6.54 40.68 -15.90
CA GLY A 848 -6.10 39.60 -16.81
C GLY A 848 -6.23 38.21 -16.19
N THR A 849 -6.25 38.15 -14.86
CA THR A 849 -6.61 36.98 -14.06
C THR A 849 -8.01 36.44 -14.38
N SER A 850 -9.00 37.31 -14.57
CA SER A 850 -10.38 36.94 -14.93
C SER A 850 -10.44 36.28 -16.31
N VAL A 851 -9.62 36.71 -17.27
CA VAL A 851 -9.51 36.07 -18.59
C VAL A 851 -8.92 34.68 -18.48
N LEU A 852 -7.88 34.50 -17.65
CA LEU A 852 -7.25 33.20 -17.46
C LEU A 852 -8.19 32.22 -16.73
N ILE A 853 -8.98 32.70 -15.75
CA ILE A 853 -10.07 31.92 -15.14
C ILE A 853 -11.10 31.54 -16.21
N LEU A 854 -11.49 32.50 -17.06
CA LEU A 854 -12.50 32.29 -18.10
C LEU A 854 -12.07 31.19 -19.08
N VAL A 855 -10.91 31.36 -19.69
CA VAL A 855 -10.36 30.42 -20.68
C VAL A 855 -10.00 29.08 -20.04
N GLY A 856 -9.41 29.10 -18.83
CA GLY A 856 -9.08 27.87 -18.10
C GLY A 856 -10.30 27.04 -17.72
N CYS A 857 -11.37 27.69 -17.26
CA CYS A 857 -12.61 27.01 -16.93
C CYS A 857 -13.33 26.51 -18.19
N ALA A 858 -13.37 27.30 -19.26
CA ALA A 858 -13.97 26.90 -20.53
C ALA A 858 -13.25 25.70 -21.16
N THR A 859 -11.91 25.73 -21.23
CA THR A 859 -11.11 24.63 -21.80
C THR A 859 -11.16 23.37 -20.93
N ASP A 860 -11.19 23.49 -19.61
CA ASP A 860 -11.32 22.32 -18.72
C ASP A 860 -12.72 21.69 -18.81
N THR A 861 -13.76 22.51 -18.88
CA THR A 861 -15.14 22.07 -19.10
C THR A 861 -15.29 21.39 -20.46
N ALA A 862 -14.78 22.02 -21.52
CA ALA A 862 -14.79 21.46 -22.88
C ALA A 862 -14.06 20.12 -22.94
N ARG A 863 -12.88 19.99 -22.31
CA ARG A 863 -12.15 18.73 -22.23
C ARG A 863 -12.93 17.65 -21.48
N LYS A 864 -13.57 17.97 -20.35
CA LYS A 864 -14.38 17.01 -19.59
C LYS A 864 -15.59 16.55 -20.38
N VAL A 865 -16.28 17.48 -21.04
CA VAL A 865 -17.40 17.17 -21.94
C VAL A 865 -16.92 16.32 -23.12
N GLN A 866 -15.79 16.65 -23.74
CA GLN A 866 -15.23 15.87 -24.85
C GLN A 866 -14.79 14.47 -24.42
N ALA A 867 -14.17 14.33 -23.24
CA ALA A 867 -13.82 13.04 -22.67
C ALA A 867 -15.05 12.17 -22.43
N GLU A 868 -16.14 12.76 -21.92
CA GLU A 868 -17.42 12.07 -21.73
C GLU A 868 -18.07 11.70 -23.07
N ILE A 869 -18.05 12.58 -24.08
CA ILE A 869 -18.55 12.28 -25.43
C ILE A 869 -17.73 11.17 -26.09
N ILE A 870 -16.40 11.18 -25.94
CA ILE A 870 -15.53 10.10 -26.45
C ILE A 870 -15.87 8.79 -25.73
N SER A 871 -16.01 8.81 -24.40
CA SER A 871 -16.44 7.65 -23.62
C SER A 871 -17.78 7.10 -24.10
N GLN A 872 -18.74 7.97 -24.42
CA GLN A 872 -20.03 7.58 -25.02
C GLN A 872 -19.89 7.01 -26.43
N LYS A 873 -19.02 7.57 -27.29
CA LYS A 873 -18.77 7.03 -28.64
C LYS A 873 -18.16 5.62 -28.60
N TYR A 874 -17.25 5.35 -27.67
CA TYR A 874 -16.71 4.00 -27.47
C TYR A 874 -17.79 3.01 -27.03
N LYS A 875 -18.74 3.45 -26.21
CA LYS A 875 -19.94 2.67 -25.85
C LYS A 875 -20.82 2.30 -27.05
N ASN A 876 -20.87 3.16 -28.08
CA ASN A 876 -21.68 2.93 -29.28
C ASN A 876 -20.96 2.07 -30.36
N ILE A 877 -19.63 2.04 -30.37
CA ILE A 877 -18.87 1.22 -31.33
C ILE A 877 -19.01 -0.28 -31.01
N GLU A 878 -19.20 -0.66 -29.75
CA GLU A 878 -19.50 -2.06 -29.36
C GLU A 878 -20.87 -2.58 -29.88
N PHE A 879 -21.78 -1.69 -30.32
CA PHE A 879 -23.10 -2.09 -30.84
C PHE A 879 -23.17 -2.26 -32.36
N TYR A 880 -22.18 -1.80 -33.14
CA TYR A 880 -22.29 -1.75 -34.61
C TYR A 880 -21.57 -2.86 -35.38
N ASP A 881 -20.77 -3.72 -34.71
CA ASP A 881 -20.01 -4.78 -35.36
C ASP A 881 -20.54 -6.22 -35.09
N ILE A 882 -21.68 -6.35 -34.40
CA ILE A 882 -22.29 -7.66 -34.10
C ILE A 882 -23.23 -8.15 -35.23
N ASP A 883 -23.75 -7.25 -36.07
CA ASP A 883 -24.76 -7.62 -37.09
C ASP A 883 -24.19 -8.03 -38.46
N ASN A 884 -22.87 -7.98 -38.67
CA ASN A 884 -22.25 -8.33 -39.96
C ASN A 884 -21.68 -9.76 -40.03
N PHE A 885 -21.87 -10.59 -39.01
CA PHE A 885 -21.49 -12.00 -39.06
C PHE A 885 -22.55 -12.89 -38.45
N SER A 886 -23.49 -13.34 -39.28
CA SER A 886 -24.24 -14.60 -39.14
C SER A 886 -25.05 -14.88 -40.41
N PRO A 887 -25.20 -16.15 -40.82
CA PRO A 887 -24.19 -17.13 -41.23
C PRO A 887 -23.91 -17.11 -42.74
#